data_AF-A0A260S333-F1
#
_entry.id   AF-A0A260S333-F1
#
_cell.length_a   1.000
_cell.length_b   1.000
_cell.length_c   1.000
_cell.angle_alpha   90.00
_cell.angle_beta   90.00
_cell.angle_gamma   90.00
#
_symmetry.space_group_name_H-M   'P 1'
#
loop_
_entity.id
_entity.type
_entity.pdbx_description
1 polymer ?
#
loop_
_entity_poly.entity_id
_entity_poly.type
_entity_poly.pdbx_seq_one_letter_code
_entity_poly.pdbx_strand_id
1 'polypeptide(L)'
;MDEFYAVFAGWARKTSLESAIRSFKGRVSAEELDAFVGEYRRNMEGVLSGGPPIIHGPRDPWYAGPNDSADVYWPALRKYIGVDLSWPEDRIDSLNGSSNKVIAYTPRPNESSWDAKGLVVGYVQSGKTTNFTAVIAKAADVGYKFVIVLSGIHNGLRKQTQERLDEQLQQLTPTKWKLLTNADDDFRAPPIKSTALLHVDDSGVILAVVKKNAAVLKRLDKWLEPAVKQRALVDVPTLIIDDEADQASVETKSINPLIRGIIGKLPKSTYIGYTATPFANILIDPAGGDLYPKDFILNLPEPKGYFGTERIFGRDVVEGDEADGKDLDGSNMLRIIPDGDVDDVRPLGKTASANFIPSIPPSLAAALDWFVLSTAARRARGDAGHSTMLIHTSMKTDVHNQFKGPLTAYVAALARAWASGEEGTQTRLRALWSAESAKVPSDEFSLIALSFDEITAELAQVLTDCRVIIDNFRSDDRLDYSGEGQVAIAVGGNTLSRGLTLEGLIVSYFVRAAGAYDTLLQMARWFGFRPGYEDLPRIWMTDELRRWFRHLATVEREIRLDIERYESEDLTPTEFGVRIRTHPTLRITAKMGAAIPAYASYGGRRVQTRYFKARDHEWLLHNKDAADGLVSRVRTKGSEAEVLDSGTVLFRDVEADDVLTFLSDYKAHADSPDIDHELIKKYVIKQQRQGSLERWNLAVMAAKSGAERGTVRLGGIDFGRIVRSQLKNDGDERADIKTLMSKDHRVVDFMAPAEARKRGENTLMDDRDKDSKVRRMGLLLVYPIDPVSEPEAVNSESRKALDAVDDVIGIALVFPGSAVQTSQVSQTYVSVDLSEADIETNDDELNELVGLESS
;
A
#
# COMPACT_ATOMS: atom_id res chain seq x y z
N MET A 1 -2.00 14.08 38.52
CA MET A 1 -2.44 15.26 37.75
C MET A 1 -3.17 16.18 38.71
N ASP A 2 -2.91 17.48 38.61
CA ASP A 2 -3.70 18.48 39.34
C ASP A 2 -5.14 18.48 38.80
N GLU A 3 -6.12 18.28 39.69
CA GLU A 3 -7.54 18.22 39.34
C GLU A 3 -7.99 19.52 38.65
N PHE A 4 -7.39 20.66 38.99
CA PHE A 4 -7.67 21.95 38.35
C PHE A 4 -7.12 22.06 36.92
N TYR A 5 -5.96 21.47 36.64
CA TYR A 5 -5.43 21.40 35.28
C TYR A 5 -6.39 20.59 34.38
N ALA A 6 -6.92 19.47 34.87
CA ALA A 6 -7.84 18.64 34.10
C ALA A 6 -9.10 19.43 33.69
N VAL A 7 -9.66 20.26 34.56
CA VAL A 7 -10.79 21.14 34.22
C VAL A 7 -10.38 22.20 33.19
N PHE A 8 -9.21 22.83 33.36
CA PHE A 8 -8.67 23.80 32.40
C PHE A 8 -8.48 23.19 31.00
N ALA A 9 -7.80 22.05 30.91
CA ALA A 9 -7.56 21.33 29.66
C ALA A 9 -8.86 20.86 29.01
N GLY A 10 -9.84 20.40 29.81
CA GLY A 10 -11.18 20.08 29.33
C GLY A 10 -11.87 21.28 28.66
N TRP A 11 -11.76 22.47 29.25
CA TRP A 11 -12.32 23.70 28.69
C TRP A 11 -11.58 24.15 27.43
N ALA A 12 -10.26 24.07 27.42
CA ALA A 12 -9.43 24.45 26.28
C ALA A 12 -9.73 23.59 25.04
N ARG A 13 -9.90 22.27 25.22
CA ARG A 13 -10.26 21.33 24.14
C ARG A 13 -11.66 21.59 23.57
N LYS A 14 -12.64 21.97 24.41
CA LYS A 14 -14.01 22.26 23.95
C LYS A 14 -14.16 23.65 23.33
N THR A 15 -13.27 24.58 23.66
CA THR A 15 -13.38 25.98 23.21
C THR A 15 -12.10 26.45 22.50
N SER A 16 -11.17 27.05 23.23
CA SER A 16 -9.83 27.37 22.75
C SER A 16 -8.91 27.58 23.95
N LEU A 17 -7.60 27.52 23.73
CA LEU A 17 -6.63 27.85 24.76
C LEU A 17 -6.82 29.30 25.24
N GLU A 18 -7.07 30.25 24.34
CA GLU A 18 -7.32 31.67 24.65
C GLU A 18 -8.61 31.85 25.45
N SER A 19 -9.66 31.10 25.11
CA SER A 19 -10.94 31.10 25.82
C SER A 19 -10.79 30.52 27.22
N ALA A 20 -10.03 29.44 27.38
CA ALA A 20 -9.69 28.86 28.68
C ALA A 20 -8.87 29.82 29.53
N ILE A 21 -7.81 30.43 28.98
CA ILE A 21 -7.02 31.45 29.67
C ILE A 21 -7.92 32.58 30.17
N ARG A 22 -8.81 33.09 29.32
CA ARG A 22 -9.75 34.17 29.70
C ARG A 22 -10.72 33.74 30.79
N SER A 23 -11.22 32.50 30.71
CA SER A 23 -12.22 31.97 31.65
C SER A 23 -11.63 31.67 33.03
N PHE A 24 -10.35 31.30 33.09
CA PHE A 24 -9.64 30.96 34.33
C PHE A 24 -8.85 32.13 34.92
N LYS A 25 -8.62 33.20 34.14
CA LYS A 25 -7.99 34.44 34.62
C LYS A 25 -8.76 35.01 35.82
N GLY A 26 -8.07 35.16 36.95
CA GLY A 26 -8.65 35.65 38.21
C GLY A 26 -9.42 34.59 39.01
N ARG A 27 -9.54 33.35 38.51
CA ARG A 27 -10.05 32.18 39.27
C ARG A 27 -8.94 31.34 39.88
N VAL A 28 -7.75 31.38 39.27
CA VAL A 28 -6.49 30.78 39.76
C VAL A 28 -5.40 31.87 39.78
N SER A 29 -4.28 31.61 40.47
CA SER A 29 -3.15 32.54 40.46
C SER A 29 -2.51 32.64 39.06
N ALA A 30 -1.75 33.72 38.81
CA ALA A 30 -1.07 33.90 37.53
C ALA A 30 -0.03 32.81 37.27
N GLU A 31 0.71 32.40 38.31
CA GLU A 31 1.71 31.33 38.23
C GLU A 31 1.07 29.97 37.90
N GLU A 32 -0.06 29.63 38.53
CA GLU A 32 -0.81 28.40 38.23
C GLU A 32 -1.37 28.41 36.81
N LEU A 33 -1.93 29.55 36.36
CA LEU A 33 -2.46 29.67 35.00
C LEU A 33 -1.36 29.50 33.94
N ASP A 34 -0.19 30.12 34.16
CA ASP A 34 0.95 29.97 33.27
C ASP A 34 1.47 28.52 33.27
N ALA A 35 1.47 27.85 34.41
CA ALA A 35 1.80 26.42 34.51
C ALA A 35 0.82 25.55 33.70
N PHE A 36 -0.50 25.80 33.81
CA PHE A 36 -1.52 25.07 33.04
C PHE A 36 -1.38 25.31 31.53
N VAL A 37 -1.13 26.55 31.11
CA VAL A 37 -0.88 26.85 29.69
C VAL A 37 0.39 26.14 29.20
N GLY A 38 1.46 26.15 30.00
CA GLY A 38 2.69 25.44 29.70
C GLY A 38 2.49 23.94 29.57
N GLU A 39 1.73 23.32 30.48
CA GLU A 39 1.40 21.90 30.44
C GLU A 39 0.53 21.54 29.24
N TYR A 40 -0.50 22.34 28.94
CA TYR A 40 -1.34 22.14 27.75
C TYR A 40 -0.51 22.18 26.46
N ARG A 41 0.41 23.15 26.34
CA ARG A 41 1.31 23.25 25.18
C ARG A 41 2.28 22.08 25.07
N ARG A 42 2.86 21.63 26.18
CA ARG A 42 3.72 20.42 26.19
C ARG A 42 2.95 19.17 25.76
N ASN A 43 1.73 19.01 26.24
CA ASN A 43 0.89 17.86 25.86
C ASN A 43 0.50 17.92 24.37
N MET A 44 0.19 19.11 23.84
CA MET A 44 0.01 19.30 22.39
C MET A 44 1.28 18.96 21.60
N GLU A 45 2.45 19.44 22.03
CA GLU A 45 3.73 19.14 21.38
C GLU A 45 4.01 17.63 21.40
N GLY A 46 3.66 16.94 22.49
CA GLY A 46 3.71 15.48 22.58
C GLY A 46 2.78 14.76 21.61
N VAL A 47 1.59 15.31 21.31
CA VAL A 47 0.69 14.78 20.27
C VAL A 47 1.23 15.01 18.86
N LEU A 48 1.93 16.12 18.62
CA LEU A 48 2.46 16.46 17.29
C LEU A 48 3.75 15.72 16.95
N SER A 49 4.67 15.67 17.92
CA SER A 49 5.92 14.93 17.81
C SER A 49 5.72 13.42 18.00
N GLY A 50 4.74 13.02 18.81
CA GLY A 50 4.38 11.63 19.06
C GLY A 50 3.26 11.17 18.13
N GLY A 51 3.61 10.54 17.01
CA GLY A 51 2.64 9.92 16.13
C GLY A 51 3.17 9.67 14.72
N PRO A 52 2.36 9.04 13.85
CA PRO A 52 2.72 8.79 12.45
C PRO A 52 2.97 10.07 11.65
N PRO A 53 3.66 9.96 10.50
CA PRO A 53 3.81 11.07 9.56
C PRO A 53 2.46 11.62 9.07
N ILE A 54 2.35 12.94 8.96
CA ILE A 54 1.17 13.62 8.42
C ILE A 54 1.54 14.78 7.49
N ILE A 55 0.87 14.87 6.35
CA ILE A 55 0.82 16.08 5.52
C ILE A 55 -0.43 16.83 5.92
N HIS A 56 -0.35 18.12 6.22
CA HIS A 56 -1.50 18.89 6.68
C HIS A 56 -1.67 20.21 5.94
N GLY A 57 -2.91 20.66 5.84
CA GLY A 57 -3.27 21.97 5.30
C GLY A 57 -2.92 23.09 6.30
N PRO A 58 -3.33 24.33 6.00
CA PRO A 58 -2.92 25.52 6.77
C PRO A 58 -3.60 25.65 8.14
N ARG A 59 -4.20 24.58 8.68
CA ARG A 59 -4.90 24.63 9.97
C ARG A 59 -3.95 24.30 11.11
N ASP A 60 -3.98 25.12 12.15
CA ASP A 60 -3.21 24.88 13.36
C ASP A 60 -3.79 23.72 14.18
N PRO A 61 -2.94 22.80 14.66
CA PRO A 61 -3.39 21.75 15.55
C PRO A 61 -3.82 22.30 16.91
N TRP A 62 -4.72 21.60 17.60
CA TRP A 62 -5.32 22.11 18.84
C TRP A 62 -5.50 21.12 19.99
N TYR A 63 -5.41 19.83 19.70
CA TYR A 63 -5.76 18.78 20.64
C TYR A 63 -4.54 18.37 21.48
N ALA A 64 -4.67 18.47 22.80
CA ALA A 64 -3.61 18.11 23.76
C ALA A 64 -3.68 16.64 24.23
N GLY A 65 -4.53 15.82 23.62
CA GLY A 65 -4.75 14.43 24.02
C GLY A 65 -5.97 14.23 24.93
N PRO A 66 -6.22 12.96 25.33
CA PRO A 66 -7.33 12.60 26.22
C PRO A 66 -7.17 13.21 27.62
N ASN A 67 -8.28 13.30 28.34
CA ASN A 67 -8.37 13.83 29.70
C ASN A 67 -9.20 12.87 30.53
N ASP A 68 -8.51 12.08 31.34
CA ASP A 68 -9.11 10.99 32.12
C ASP A 68 -10.19 11.46 33.12
N SER A 69 -10.23 12.76 33.46
CA SER A 69 -11.22 13.31 34.40
C SER A 69 -12.50 13.81 33.74
N ALA A 70 -12.46 14.11 32.44
CA ALA A 70 -13.59 14.71 31.70
C ALA A 70 -14.12 13.81 30.59
N ASP A 71 -13.28 12.90 30.06
CA ASP A 71 -13.61 12.05 28.94
C ASP A 71 -14.35 10.79 29.40
N VAL A 72 -15.26 10.30 28.57
CA VAL A 72 -16.14 9.17 28.87
C VAL A 72 -15.95 8.05 27.85
N TYR A 73 -15.76 8.41 26.57
CA TYR A 73 -15.78 7.45 25.47
C TYR A 73 -14.42 6.77 25.28
N TRP A 74 -13.34 7.53 25.13
CA TRP A 74 -11.99 6.96 24.95
C TRP A 74 -11.51 6.14 26.16
N PRO A 75 -11.66 6.58 27.44
CA PRO A 75 -11.23 5.78 28.58
C PRO A 75 -11.93 4.41 28.66
N ALA A 76 -13.21 4.35 28.31
CA ALA A 76 -13.97 3.10 28.26
C ALA A 76 -13.41 2.15 27.19
N LEU A 77 -13.17 2.67 25.97
CA LEU A 77 -12.56 1.91 24.88
C LEU A 77 -11.14 1.44 25.22
N ARG A 78 -10.29 2.31 25.79
CA ARG A 78 -8.92 1.98 26.20
C ARG A 78 -8.92 0.84 27.22
N LYS A 79 -9.83 0.88 28.20
CA LYS A 79 -9.99 -0.18 29.19
C LYS A 79 -10.41 -1.50 28.55
N TYR A 80 -11.40 -1.48 27.65
CA TYR A 80 -11.84 -2.68 26.93
C TYR A 80 -10.67 -3.30 26.13
N ILE A 81 -9.92 -2.49 25.39
CA ILE A 81 -8.78 -2.98 24.60
C ILE A 81 -7.65 -3.55 25.49
N GLY A 82 -7.33 -2.90 26.61
CA GLY A 82 -6.25 -3.36 27.49
C GLY A 82 -6.61 -4.56 28.36
N VAL A 83 -7.87 -4.63 28.82
CA VAL A 83 -8.32 -5.68 29.75
C VAL A 83 -8.95 -6.84 29.00
N ASP A 84 -9.99 -6.57 28.22
CA ASP A 84 -10.81 -7.63 27.61
C ASP A 84 -10.14 -8.22 26.37
N LEU A 85 -9.50 -7.37 25.55
CA LEU A 85 -8.70 -7.84 24.41
C LEU A 85 -7.23 -8.16 24.76
N SER A 86 -6.80 -7.84 25.98
CA SER A 86 -5.43 -8.10 26.47
C SER A 86 -4.33 -7.58 25.53
N TRP A 87 -4.54 -6.42 24.89
CA TRP A 87 -3.52 -5.83 24.02
C TRP A 87 -2.29 -5.36 24.83
N PRO A 88 -1.07 -5.55 24.30
CA PRO A 88 0.13 -4.95 24.87
C PRO A 88 0.05 -3.41 24.94
N GLU A 89 0.62 -2.83 25.99
CA GLU A 89 0.55 -1.38 26.25
C GLU A 89 1.17 -0.54 25.12
N ASP A 90 2.27 -1.00 24.52
CA ASP A 90 2.93 -0.31 23.40
C ASP A 90 2.03 -0.22 22.15
N ARG A 91 1.19 -1.25 21.92
CA ARG A 91 0.18 -1.23 20.86
C ARG A 91 -0.94 -0.24 21.15
N ILE A 92 -1.36 -0.13 22.42
CA ILE A 92 -2.38 0.83 22.86
C ILE A 92 -1.84 2.25 22.73
N ASP A 93 -0.58 2.50 23.08
CA ASP A 93 0.07 3.79 22.95
C ASP A 93 0.23 4.23 21.49
N SER A 94 0.58 3.30 20.59
CA SER A 94 0.60 3.55 19.15
C SER A 94 -0.78 3.91 18.59
N LEU A 95 -1.83 3.19 19.00
CA LEU A 95 -3.22 3.53 18.68
C LEU A 95 -3.60 4.91 19.23
N ASN A 96 -3.20 5.20 20.46
CA ASN A 96 -3.48 6.48 21.13
C ASN A 96 -2.82 7.64 20.38
N GLY A 97 -1.52 7.55 20.08
CA GLY A 97 -0.76 8.57 19.37
C GLY A 97 -1.30 8.83 17.98
N SER A 98 -1.53 7.77 17.19
CA SER A 98 -2.09 7.91 15.83
C SER A 98 -3.47 8.54 15.81
N SER A 99 -4.39 8.11 16.69
CA SER A 99 -5.73 8.72 16.77
C SER A 99 -5.73 10.12 17.39
N ASN A 100 -4.79 10.45 18.29
CA ASN A 100 -4.61 11.83 18.79
C ASN A 100 -4.20 12.76 17.65
N LYS A 101 -3.24 12.34 16.82
CA LYS A 101 -2.75 13.12 15.69
C LYS A 101 -3.86 13.37 14.68
N VAL A 102 -4.73 12.39 14.38
CA VAL A 102 -5.94 12.62 13.57
C VAL A 102 -6.83 13.73 14.16
N ILE A 103 -7.20 13.64 15.44
CA ILE A 103 -8.08 14.63 16.08
C ILE A 103 -7.44 16.02 16.10
N ALA A 104 -6.13 16.12 16.31
CA ALA A 104 -5.40 17.38 16.33
C ALA A 104 -5.57 18.20 15.05
N TYR A 105 -5.72 17.54 13.89
CA TYR A 105 -5.91 18.17 12.58
C TYR A 105 -7.37 18.20 12.11
N THR A 106 -8.32 17.79 12.96
CA THR A 106 -9.75 18.07 12.72
C THR A 106 -10.13 19.49 13.17
N PRO A 107 -11.20 20.11 12.64
CA PRO A 107 -11.68 21.40 13.13
C PRO A 107 -12.24 21.32 14.57
N ARG A 108 -12.17 22.44 15.30
CA ARG A 108 -12.71 22.48 16.66
C ARG A 108 -14.24 22.50 16.62
N PRO A 109 -14.95 21.74 17.48
CA PRO A 109 -16.41 21.69 17.47
C PRO A 109 -17.14 23.04 17.68
N ASN A 110 -16.46 24.02 18.28
CA ASN A 110 -16.99 25.36 18.55
C ASN A 110 -16.80 26.36 17.39
N GLU A 111 -16.12 25.98 16.29
CA GLU A 111 -16.06 26.80 15.08
C GLU A 111 -17.48 27.03 14.51
N SER A 112 -17.69 28.12 13.78
CA SER A 112 -19.04 28.48 13.28
C SER A 112 -19.52 27.55 12.16
N SER A 113 -18.61 27.14 11.28
CA SER A 113 -18.88 26.26 10.13
C SER A 113 -17.55 25.77 9.54
N TRP A 114 -17.52 24.55 9.02
CA TRP A 114 -16.35 24.01 8.31
C TRP A 114 -16.73 22.89 7.35
N ASP A 115 -15.89 22.72 6.33
CA ASP A 115 -15.87 21.58 5.43
C ASP A 115 -14.43 21.03 5.40
N ALA A 116 -14.15 20.08 6.28
CA ALA A 116 -12.84 19.46 6.41
C ALA A 116 -12.82 18.06 5.77
N LYS A 117 -11.75 17.76 5.03
CA LYS A 117 -11.54 16.49 4.34
C LYS A 117 -10.12 15.97 4.60
N GLY A 118 -10.03 14.84 5.27
CA GLY A 118 -8.78 14.15 5.55
C GLY A 118 -8.74 12.73 4.98
N LEU A 119 -7.54 12.17 4.89
CA LEU A 119 -7.29 10.78 4.51
C LEU A 119 -6.38 10.12 5.55
N VAL A 120 -6.72 8.92 5.97
CA VAL A 120 -5.88 8.05 6.79
C VAL A 120 -5.53 6.82 5.97
N VAL A 121 -4.25 6.69 5.65
CA VAL A 121 -3.70 5.58 4.87
C VAL A 121 -3.12 4.56 5.84
N GLY A 122 -3.62 3.34 5.80
CA GLY A 122 -3.08 2.21 6.57
C GLY A 122 -2.58 1.10 5.66
N TYR A 123 -2.13 -0.01 6.22
CA TYR A 123 -1.91 -1.24 5.45
C TYR A 123 -3.22 -2.06 5.39
N VAL A 124 -3.33 -2.99 4.46
CA VAL A 124 -4.46 -3.93 4.38
C VAL A 124 -4.59 -4.68 5.72
N GLN A 125 -5.77 -4.77 6.32
CA GLN A 125 -5.95 -5.44 7.63
C GLN A 125 -5.04 -4.96 8.80
N SER A 126 -4.46 -3.75 8.73
CA SER A 126 -3.56 -3.21 9.76
C SER A 126 -4.24 -2.74 11.05
N GLY A 127 -5.57 -2.79 11.15
CA GLY A 127 -6.33 -2.23 12.27
C GLY A 127 -6.89 -0.83 12.02
N LYS A 128 -7.07 -0.41 10.76
CA LYS A 128 -7.76 0.84 10.37
C LYS A 128 -9.09 1.03 11.10
N THR A 129 -9.88 -0.04 11.22
CA THR A 129 -11.15 -0.04 11.95
C THR A 129 -10.97 0.34 13.42
N THR A 130 -9.99 -0.24 14.11
CA THR A 130 -9.70 0.12 15.50
C THR A 130 -9.25 1.58 15.62
N ASN A 131 -8.45 2.07 14.66
CA ASN A 131 -8.04 3.47 14.64
C ASN A 131 -9.24 4.42 14.47
N PHE A 132 -10.14 4.19 13.51
CA PHE A 132 -11.29 5.07 13.38
C PHE A 132 -12.28 4.94 14.56
N THR A 133 -12.40 3.77 15.20
CA THR A 133 -13.19 3.61 16.44
C THR A 133 -12.62 4.50 17.55
N ALA A 134 -11.28 4.55 17.69
CA ALA A 134 -10.60 5.45 18.62
C ALA A 134 -10.83 6.93 18.28
N VAL A 135 -10.79 7.29 16.98
CA VAL A 135 -11.12 8.65 16.52
C VAL A 135 -12.57 9.01 16.82
N ILE A 136 -13.52 8.10 16.59
CA ILE A 136 -14.94 8.30 16.92
C ILE A 136 -15.13 8.55 18.42
N ALA A 137 -14.49 7.75 19.28
CA ALA A 137 -14.56 7.91 20.72
C ALA A 137 -14.00 9.28 21.16
N LYS A 138 -12.81 9.65 20.69
CA LYS A 138 -12.17 10.93 21.02
C LYS A 138 -12.93 12.13 20.47
N ALA A 139 -13.49 12.02 19.26
CA ALA A 139 -14.34 13.04 18.67
C ALA A 139 -15.59 13.28 19.53
N ALA A 140 -16.21 12.22 20.03
CA ALA A 140 -17.34 12.31 20.96
C ALA A 140 -16.95 13.02 22.28
N ASP A 141 -15.79 12.71 22.85
CA ASP A 141 -15.28 13.37 24.07
C ASP A 141 -15.09 14.89 23.91
N VAL A 142 -14.67 15.34 22.71
CA VAL A 142 -14.42 16.77 22.44
C VAL A 142 -15.64 17.53 21.92
N GLY A 143 -16.77 16.86 21.65
CA GLY A 143 -18.05 17.51 21.34
C GLY A 143 -18.60 17.30 19.93
N TYR A 144 -18.11 16.28 19.19
CA TYR A 144 -18.82 15.80 18.00
C TYR A 144 -20.13 15.12 18.39
N LYS A 145 -21.22 15.50 17.72
CA LYS A 145 -22.59 15.12 18.12
C LYS A 145 -23.21 14.07 17.21
N PHE A 146 -22.73 13.99 15.97
CA PHE A 146 -23.26 13.08 14.97
C PHE A 146 -22.11 12.39 14.23
N VAL A 147 -22.18 11.06 14.15
CA VAL A 147 -21.20 10.21 13.48
C VAL A 147 -21.90 9.39 12.41
N ILE A 148 -21.40 9.48 11.19
CA ILE A 148 -21.81 8.64 10.06
C ILE A 148 -20.61 7.79 9.66
N VAL A 149 -20.74 6.47 9.68
CA VAL A 149 -19.75 5.54 9.15
C VAL A 149 -20.28 5.00 7.83
N LEU A 150 -19.65 5.39 6.72
CA LEU A 150 -19.90 4.85 5.40
C LEU A 150 -19.10 3.55 5.28
N SER A 151 -19.78 2.40 5.40
CA SER A 151 -19.18 1.09 5.20
C SER A 151 -19.12 0.74 3.71
N GLY A 152 -18.47 -0.38 3.35
CA GLY A 152 -18.47 -0.86 1.98
C GLY A 152 -19.86 -1.22 1.41
N ILE A 153 -19.87 -1.71 0.17
CA ILE A 153 -21.09 -1.89 -0.64
C ILE A 153 -21.95 -3.08 -0.14
N HIS A 154 -21.33 -4.08 0.49
CA HIS A 154 -21.96 -5.33 0.88
C HIS A 154 -22.55 -5.29 2.30
N ASN A 155 -23.67 -5.99 2.50
CA ASN A 155 -24.32 -6.11 3.81
C ASN A 155 -23.43 -6.84 4.84
N GLY A 156 -22.62 -7.82 4.42
CA GLY A 156 -21.72 -8.55 5.32
C GLY A 156 -20.69 -7.63 5.98
N LEU A 157 -19.97 -6.86 5.16
CA LEU A 157 -18.99 -5.88 5.66
C LEU A 157 -19.66 -4.81 6.54
N ARG A 158 -20.84 -4.31 6.13
CA ARG A 158 -21.60 -3.35 6.92
C ARG A 158 -22.03 -3.92 8.28
N LYS A 159 -22.48 -5.18 8.33
CA LYS A 159 -22.87 -5.88 9.55
C LYS A 159 -21.65 -6.04 10.47
N GLN A 160 -20.51 -6.47 9.93
CA GLN A 160 -19.26 -6.60 10.69
C GLN A 160 -18.80 -5.26 11.30
N THR A 161 -18.86 -4.17 10.53
CA THR A 161 -18.53 -2.83 11.03
C THR A 161 -19.50 -2.40 12.13
N GLN A 162 -20.80 -2.67 11.97
CA GLN A 162 -21.82 -2.34 12.97
C GLN A 162 -21.61 -3.12 14.27
N GLU A 163 -21.46 -4.45 14.21
CA GLU A 163 -21.23 -5.30 15.38
C GLU A 163 -20.00 -4.86 16.16
N ARG A 164 -18.91 -4.53 15.46
CA ARG A 164 -17.69 -4.04 16.08
C ARG A 164 -17.88 -2.69 16.77
N LEU A 165 -18.62 -1.76 16.17
CA LEU A 165 -18.90 -0.46 16.79
C LEU A 165 -19.90 -0.59 17.95
N ASP A 166 -20.84 -1.53 17.88
CA ASP A 166 -21.74 -1.83 18.97
C ASP A 166 -20.95 -2.35 20.17
N GLU A 167 -20.07 -3.33 19.96
CA GLU A 167 -19.20 -3.89 21.00
C GLU A 167 -18.23 -2.85 21.59
N GLN A 168 -17.51 -2.12 20.73
CA GLN A 168 -16.40 -1.26 21.15
C GLN A 168 -16.81 0.17 21.55
N LEU A 169 -18.06 0.59 21.31
CA LEU A 169 -18.54 1.92 21.71
C LEU A 169 -19.87 1.85 22.46
N GLN A 170 -20.90 1.30 21.82
CA GLN A 170 -22.26 1.36 22.35
C GLN A 170 -22.41 0.55 23.64
N GLN A 171 -21.94 -0.70 23.67
CA GLN A 171 -22.03 -1.57 24.84
C GLN A 171 -21.18 -1.06 26.01
N LEU A 172 -20.06 -0.39 25.72
CA LEU A 172 -19.20 0.21 26.74
C LEU A 172 -19.84 1.44 27.40
N THR A 173 -20.67 2.18 26.66
CA THR A 173 -21.35 3.40 27.14
C THR A 173 -22.82 3.48 26.68
N PRO A 174 -23.71 2.56 27.12
CA PRO A 174 -25.02 2.35 26.48
C PRO A 174 -25.97 3.55 26.47
N THR A 175 -25.93 4.38 27.51
CA THR A 175 -26.80 5.56 27.64
C THR A 175 -26.28 6.78 26.87
N LYS A 176 -25.09 6.67 26.28
CA LYS A 176 -24.37 7.78 25.63
C LYS A 176 -24.32 7.66 24.12
N TRP A 177 -24.82 6.56 23.55
CA TRP A 177 -24.93 6.35 22.10
C TRP A 177 -26.37 6.15 21.68
N LYS A 178 -26.77 6.84 20.61
CA LYS A 178 -28.08 6.71 19.97
C LYS A 178 -27.88 6.17 18.56
N LEU A 179 -28.20 4.90 18.37
CA LEU A 179 -28.01 4.23 17.08
C LEU A 179 -29.17 4.53 16.12
N LEU A 180 -28.86 4.86 14.87
CA LEU A 180 -29.84 4.96 13.78
C LEU A 180 -29.94 3.66 12.95
N THR A 181 -29.04 2.71 13.19
CA THR A 181 -28.88 1.46 12.46
C THR A 181 -28.48 0.34 13.44
N ASN A 182 -28.69 -0.93 13.09
CA ASN A 182 -28.33 -2.09 13.93
C ASN A 182 -27.76 -3.24 13.06
N ALA A 183 -27.21 -4.32 13.60
CA ALA A 183 -26.50 -5.36 12.84
C ALA A 183 -27.30 -5.92 11.63
N ASP A 184 -28.61 -6.11 11.78
CA ASP A 184 -29.45 -6.76 10.77
C ASP A 184 -30.15 -5.76 9.82
N ASP A 185 -30.36 -4.52 10.26
CA ASP A 185 -31.02 -3.47 9.49
C ASP A 185 -30.10 -2.26 9.25
N ASP A 186 -29.85 -2.01 7.96
CA ASP A 186 -29.23 -0.79 7.44
C ASP A 186 -30.19 0.42 7.53
N PHE A 187 -29.75 1.61 7.12
CA PHE A 187 -30.52 2.84 7.30
C PHE A 187 -31.91 2.76 6.63
N ARG A 188 -32.92 2.67 7.49
CA ARG A 188 -34.33 2.92 7.23
C ARG A 188 -34.71 4.13 8.07
N ALA A 189 -35.49 5.06 7.50
CA ALA A 189 -35.84 6.30 8.18
C ALA A 189 -36.45 5.96 9.57
N PRO A 190 -35.76 6.29 10.68
CA PRO A 190 -36.23 5.90 12.00
C PRO A 190 -37.49 6.70 12.36
N PRO A 191 -38.30 6.22 13.33
CA PRO A 191 -39.43 7.00 13.87
C PRO A 191 -38.98 8.37 14.43
N ILE A 192 -37.72 8.45 14.85
CA ILE A 192 -37.07 9.68 15.30
C ILE A 192 -36.87 10.62 14.10
N LYS A 193 -37.43 11.84 14.20
CA LYS A 193 -37.22 12.89 13.21
C LYS A 193 -35.78 13.42 13.28
N SER A 194 -35.22 13.81 12.15
CA SER A 194 -33.88 14.41 12.09
C SER A 194 -33.72 15.69 12.92
N THR A 195 -34.81 16.37 13.28
CA THR A 195 -34.77 17.52 14.19
C THR A 195 -34.39 17.13 15.62
N ALA A 196 -34.44 15.84 15.99
CA ALA A 196 -33.91 15.36 17.28
C ALA A 196 -32.39 15.55 17.40
N LEU A 197 -31.66 15.76 16.28
CA LEU A 197 -30.25 16.11 16.28
C LEU A 197 -29.97 17.43 17.04
N LEU A 198 -30.98 18.30 17.23
CA LEU A 198 -30.89 19.54 18.01
C LEU A 198 -30.76 19.34 19.52
N HIS A 199 -31.26 18.22 20.05
CA HIS A 199 -31.37 17.99 21.49
C HIS A 199 -30.31 16.99 22.00
N VAL A 200 -29.25 16.81 21.22
CA VAL A 200 -28.19 15.83 21.50
C VAL A 200 -27.35 16.25 22.71
N ASP A 201 -27.27 17.55 23.00
CA ASP A 201 -26.37 18.16 24.00
C ASP A 201 -26.46 17.54 25.41
N ASP A 202 -27.63 17.02 25.80
CA ASP A 202 -27.84 16.36 27.11
C ASP A 202 -27.92 14.82 27.05
N SER A 203 -27.82 14.21 25.87
CA SER A 203 -28.30 12.84 25.64
C SER A 203 -27.38 11.89 24.88
N GLY A 204 -26.12 12.28 24.62
CA GLY A 204 -25.08 11.40 24.05
C GLY A 204 -24.65 11.80 22.63
N VAL A 205 -24.24 10.83 21.81
CA VAL A 205 -23.84 11.00 20.40
C VAL A 205 -24.68 10.09 19.53
N ILE A 206 -25.11 10.59 18.35
CA ILE A 206 -25.85 9.78 17.37
C ILE A 206 -24.86 9.09 16.44
N LEU A 207 -25.04 7.78 16.23
CA LEU A 207 -24.20 6.95 15.37
C LEU A 207 -25.04 6.24 14.30
N ALA A 208 -24.58 6.28 13.06
CA ALA A 208 -25.19 5.56 11.93
C ALA A 208 -24.11 4.83 11.12
N VAL A 209 -24.28 3.53 10.88
CA VAL A 209 -23.43 2.73 9.99
C VAL A 209 -24.21 2.41 8.72
N VAL A 210 -23.80 3.06 7.63
CA VAL A 210 -24.58 3.17 6.39
C VAL A 210 -23.77 2.59 5.24
N LYS A 211 -24.35 1.67 4.48
CA LYS A 211 -23.64 1.13 3.31
C LYS A 211 -23.58 2.14 2.16
N LYS A 212 -22.49 2.09 1.38
CA LYS A 212 -22.32 2.85 0.12
C LYS A 212 -23.24 2.32 -0.99
N ASN A 213 -24.54 2.55 -0.84
CA ASN A 213 -25.55 2.13 -1.80
C ASN A 213 -26.48 3.31 -2.13
N ALA A 214 -26.74 3.52 -3.42
CA ALA A 214 -27.52 4.67 -3.87
C ALA A 214 -28.92 4.77 -3.24
N ALA A 215 -29.63 3.65 -3.04
CA ALA A 215 -30.97 3.67 -2.46
C ALA A 215 -30.93 4.04 -0.96
N VAL A 216 -29.91 3.59 -0.24
CA VAL A 216 -29.72 3.86 1.19
C VAL A 216 -29.29 5.31 1.41
N LEU A 217 -28.29 5.77 0.65
CA LEU A 217 -27.82 7.14 0.71
C LEU A 217 -28.93 8.13 0.38
N LYS A 218 -29.78 7.85 -0.63
CA LYS A 218 -31.00 8.64 -0.91
C LYS A 218 -31.96 8.71 0.28
N ARG A 219 -32.11 7.62 1.06
CA ARG A 219 -32.96 7.62 2.26
C ARG A 219 -32.37 8.50 3.36
N LEU A 220 -31.06 8.40 3.60
CA LEU A 220 -30.36 9.25 4.56
C LEU A 220 -30.43 10.72 4.16
N ASP A 221 -30.12 11.01 2.90
CA ASP A 221 -30.17 12.34 2.30
C ASP A 221 -31.55 12.99 2.46
N LYS A 222 -32.63 12.23 2.21
CA LYS A 222 -34.02 12.66 2.41
C LYS A 222 -34.37 12.84 3.88
N TRP A 223 -33.88 11.96 4.76
CA TRP A 223 -34.14 12.04 6.20
C TRP A 223 -33.52 13.30 6.82
N LEU A 224 -32.40 13.81 6.30
CA LEU A 224 -31.77 15.05 6.75
C LEU A 224 -32.51 16.34 6.33
N GLU A 225 -33.34 16.30 5.28
CA GLU A 225 -34.00 17.50 4.74
C GLU A 225 -34.83 18.31 5.76
N PRO A 226 -35.65 17.70 6.65
CA PRO A 226 -36.40 18.45 7.64
C PRO A 226 -35.49 19.24 8.59
N ALA A 227 -34.36 18.63 9.00
CA ALA A 227 -33.37 19.29 9.84
C ALA A 227 -32.69 20.46 9.11
N VAL A 228 -32.35 20.31 7.83
CA VAL A 228 -31.83 21.41 6.99
C VAL A 228 -32.84 22.57 6.93
N LYS A 229 -34.12 22.27 6.63
CA LYS A 229 -35.19 23.28 6.52
C LYS A 229 -35.41 24.06 7.82
N GLN A 230 -35.22 23.41 8.97
CA GLN A 230 -35.37 24.02 10.29
C GLN A 230 -34.07 24.60 10.85
N ARG A 231 -32.99 24.64 10.06
CA ARG A 231 -31.63 25.05 10.50
C ARG A 231 -31.13 24.27 11.73
N ALA A 232 -31.59 23.04 11.87
CA ALA A 232 -31.31 22.14 12.98
C ALA A 232 -29.88 21.58 12.98
N LEU A 233 -29.16 21.70 11.86
CA LEU A 233 -27.82 21.15 11.67
C LEU A 233 -26.69 22.17 11.90
N VAL A 234 -27.02 23.44 12.16
CA VAL A 234 -26.04 24.53 12.30
C VAL A 234 -25.09 24.30 13.48
N ASP A 235 -25.59 23.72 14.57
CA ASP A 235 -24.83 23.46 15.80
C ASP A 235 -24.54 21.97 16.03
N VAL A 236 -24.47 21.20 14.94
CA VAL A 236 -24.22 19.75 14.97
C VAL A 236 -22.86 19.44 14.30
N PRO A 237 -21.74 19.48 15.05
CA PRO A 237 -20.46 18.97 14.58
C PRO A 237 -20.59 17.51 14.18
N THR A 238 -20.34 17.22 12.91
CA THR A 238 -20.56 15.91 12.30
C THR A 238 -19.25 15.31 11.82
N LEU A 239 -18.98 14.08 12.24
CA LEU A 239 -17.87 13.26 11.77
C LEU A 239 -18.39 12.23 10.77
N ILE A 240 -17.76 12.16 9.60
CA ILE A 240 -18.06 11.16 8.57
C ILE A 240 -16.81 10.34 8.37
N ILE A 241 -16.87 9.06 8.73
CA ILE A 241 -15.82 8.08 8.46
C ILE A 241 -16.20 7.33 7.21
N ASP A 242 -15.32 7.33 6.22
CA ASP A 242 -15.49 6.57 4.99
C ASP A 242 -14.51 5.39 4.98
N ASP A 243 -15.01 4.18 5.23
CA ASP A 243 -14.21 2.95 5.26
C ASP A 243 -14.09 2.35 3.86
N GLU A 244 -12.86 1.96 3.48
CA GLU A 244 -12.48 1.64 2.09
C GLU A 244 -12.82 2.81 1.15
N ALA A 245 -12.31 4.00 1.45
CA ALA A 245 -12.64 5.26 0.75
C ALA A 245 -12.25 5.27 -0.74
N ASP A 246 -11.40 4.35 -1.16
CA ASP A 246 -11.06 4.01 -2.55
C ASP A 246 -12.23 3.33 -3.28
N GLN A 247 -13.10 2.62 -2.54
CA GLN A 247 -14.25 1.89 -3.07
C GLN A 247 -15.52 2.76 -3.08
N ALA A 248 -16.11 2.91 -4.27
CA ALA A 248 -17.40 3.55 -4.56
C ALA A 248 -17.55 5.06 -4.25
N SER A 249 -16.78 5.58 -3.30
CA SER A 249 -16.77 7.00 -2.92
C SER A 249 -16.01 7.88 -3.91
N VAL A 250 -15.04 7.33 -4.66
CA VAL A 250 -14.31 8.04 -5.72
C VAL A 250 -15.04 7.90 -7.07
N GLU A 251 -15.25 9.02 -7.78
CA GLU A 251 -15.77 9.15 -9.16
C GLU A 251 -16.68 8.01 -9.65
N THR A 252 -17.76 7.74 -8.91
CA THR A 252 -18.87 6.92 -9.39
C THR A 252 -20.01 7.80 -9.87
N LYS A 253 -20.69 7.38 -10.94
CA LYS A 253 -21.81 8.16 -11.53
C LYS A 253 -22.98 8.39 -10.55
N SER A 254 -23.13 7.55 -9.52
CA SER A 254 -24.31 7.52 -8.66
C SER A 254 -24.03 7.70 -7.16
N ILE A 255 -22.95 7.15 -6.62
CA ILE A 255 -22.68 7.14 -5.16
C ILE A 255 -21.96 8.41 -4.72
N ASN A 256 -20.88 8.80 -5.40
CA ASN A 256 -20.11 10.01 -5.06
C ASN A 256 -20.99 11.28 -4.98
N PRO A 257 -21.88 11.57 -5.95
CA PRO A 257 -22.76 12.74 -5.85
C PRO A 257 -23.70 12.72 -4.63
N LEU A 258 -24.14 11.53 -4.19
CA LEU A 258 -25.02 11.41 -3.02
C LEU A 258 -24.25 11.67 -1.72
N ILE A 259 -23.02 11.16 -1.59
CA ILE A 259 -22.15 11.44 -0.45
C ILE A 259 -21.87 12.95 -0.37
N ARG A 260 -21.50 13.57 -1.50
CA ARG A 260 -21.29 15.02 -1.59
C ARG A 260 -22.56 15.81 -1.24
N GLY A 261 -23.74 15.34 -1.66
CA GLY A 261 -25.03 15.94 -1.32
C GLY A 261 -25.33 15.90 0.18
N ILE A 262 -25.03 14.79 0.85
CA ILE A 262 -25.17 14.65 2.30
C ILE A 262 -24.20 15.59 3.03
N ILE A 263 -22.93 15.62 2.63
CA ILE A 263 -21.91 16.52 3.21
C ILE A 263 -22.34 17.98 3.04
N GLY A 264 -22.82 18.36 1.85
CA GLY A 264 -23.28 19.73 1.56
C GLY A 264 -24.48 20.21 2.41
N LYS A 265 -25.19 19.29 3.08
CA LYS A 265 -26.28 19.61 4.01
C LYS A 265 -25.81 19.86 5.45
N LEU A 266 -24.54 19.56 5.76
CA LEU A 266 -23.96 19.61 7.09
C LEU A 266 -22.99 20.80 7.18
N PRO A 267 -23.34 21.92 7.85
CA PRO A 267 -22.48 23.11 7.92
C PRO A 267 -21.16 22.92 8.68
N LYS A 268 -21.07 21.85 9.48
CA LYS A 268 -19.96 21.50 10.36
C LYS A 268 -19.55 20.05 10.11
N SER A 269 -18.94 19.79 8.96
CA SER A 269 -18.64 18.42 8.51
C SER A 269 -17.14 18.15 8.43
N THR A 270 -16.72 17.07 9.08
CA THR A 270 -15.38 16.49 8.95
C THR A 270 -15.51 15.13 8.28
N TYR A 271 -15.05 15.02 7.03
CA TYR A 271 -14.96 13.76 6.29
C TYR A 271 -13.54 13.19 6.41
N ILE A 272 -13.42 11.92 6.80
CA ILE A 272 -12.13 11.22 6.89
C ILE A 272 -12.25 9.91 6.12
N GLY A 273 -11.53 9.81 5.01
CA GLY A 273 -11.38 8.55 4.28
C GLY A 273 -10.36 7.64 4.96
N TYR A 274 -10.69 6.37 5.12
CA TYR A 274 -9.77 5.32 5.54
C TYR A 274 -9.58 4.35 4.38
N THR A 275 -8.32 4.08 4.02
CA THR A 275 -8.01 3.16 2.92
C THR A 275 -6.64 2.53 3.09
N ALA A 276 -6.42 1.36 2.47
CA ALA A 276 -5.08 0.84 2.23
C ALA A 276 -4.43 1.38 0.95
N THR A 277 -5.25 1.82 -0.02
CA THR A 277 -4.88 2.09 -1.41
C THR A 277 -5.29 3.52 -1.78
N PRO A 278 -4.51 4.54 -1.38
CA PRO A 278 -4.94 5.94 -1.50
C PRO A 278 -5.01 6.46 -2.93
N PHE A 279 -4.62 5.66 -3.94
CA PHE A 279 -4.50 6.04 -5.35
C PHE A 279 -5.74 6.77 -5.87
N ALA A 280 -6.92 6.17 -5.71
CA ALA A 280 -8.14 6.76 -6.23
C ALA A 280 -8.44 8.11 -5.55
N ASN A 281 -8.18 8.22 -4.24
CA ASN A 281 -8.48 9.41 -3.44
C ASN A 281 -7.54 10.58 -3.76
N ILE A 282 -6.24 10.31 -3.95
CA ILE A 282 -5.22 11.33 -4.21
C ILE A 282 -5.16 11.76 -5.68
N LEU A 283 -5.76 10.98 -6.59
CA LEU A 283 -5.91 11.33 -8.00
C LEU A 283 -7.12 12.24 -8.28
N ILE A 284 -8.04 12.41 -7.31
CA ILE A 284 -9.17 13.35 -7.41
C ILE A 284 -8.64 14.76 -7.64
N ASP A 285 -9.29 15.53 -8.51
CA ASP A 285 -8.89 16.92 -8.72
C ASP A 285 -9.19 17.80 -7.49
N PRO A 286 -8.17 18.40 -6.83
CA PRO A 286 -8.37 19.23 -5.65
C PRO A 286 -9.27 20.45 -5.91
N ALA A 287 -9.31 20.95 -7.15
CA ALA A 287 -10.12 22.12 -7.53
C ALA A 287 -11.60 21.78 -7.80
N GLY A 288 -11.96 20.49 -7.94
CA GLY A 288 -13.30 20.05 -8.35
C GLY A 288 -14.38 20.07 -7.25
N GLY A 289 -14.02 20.48 -6.03
CA GLY A 289 -14.95 20.48 -4.88
C GLY A 289 -15.44 19.07 -4.51
N ASP A 290 -14.65 18.05 -4.82
CA ASP A 290 -14.91 16.63 -4.54
C ASP A 290 -14.32 16.21 -3.18
N LEU A 291 -14.26 14.90 -2.90
CA LEU A 291 -13.79 14.30 -1.65
C LEU A 291 -12.25 14.28 -1.51
N TYR A 292 -11.54 15.15 -2.24
CA TYR A 292 -10.07 15.26 -2.13
C TYR A 292 -9.66 15.62 -0.69
N PRO A 293 -8.66 14.93 -0.09
CA PRO A 293 -8.23 15.16 1.28
C PRO A 293 -7.36 16.41 1.42
N LYS A 294 -7.99 17.59 1.29
CA LYS A 294 -7.31 18.89 1.28
C LYS A 294 -6.75 19.32 2.65
N ASP A 295 -7.29 18.80 3.75
CA ASP A 295 -6.94 19.26 5.11
C ASP A 295 -5.83 18.41 5.75
N PHE A 296 -5.79 17.09 5.52
CA PHE A 296 -4.65 16.27 5.93
C PHE A 296 -4.60 14.89 5.24
N ILE A 297 -3.40 14.31 5.16
CA ILE A 297 -3.13 12.92 4.78
C ILE A 297 -2.19 12.33 5.84
N LEU A 298 -2.67 11.33 6.58
CA LEU A 298 -1.93 10.67 7.66
C LEU A 298 -1.55 9.25 7.25
N ASN A 299 -0.29 8.87 7.46
CA ASN A 299 0.25 7.57 7.13
C ASN A 299 0.43 6.71 8.38
N LEU A 300 -0.47 5.76 8.65
CA LEU A 300 -0.35 4.87 9.82
C LEU A 300 0.92 4.01 9.71
N PRO A 301 1.65 3.80 10.83
CA PRO A 301 2.87 3.01 10.81
C PRO A 301 2.55 1.53 10.56
N GLU A 302 3.50 0.81 9.97
CA GLU A 302 3.37 -0.63 9.82
C GLU A 302 3.38 -1.29 11.20
N PRO A 303 2.34 -2.07 11.56
CA PRO A 303 2.35 -2.77 12.83
C PRO A 303 3.44 -3.85 12.88
N LYS A 304 4.12 -3.99 14.03
CA LYS A 304 5.10 -5.06 14.23
C LYS A 304 4.46 -6.44 14.03
N GLY A 305 5.13 -7.31 13.27
CA GLY A 305 4.66 -8.67 12.99
C GLY A 305 3.58 -8.78 11.90
N TYR A 306 3.18 -7.68 11.28
CA TYR A 306 2.26 -7.68 10.15
C TYR A 306 2.89 -8.36 8.92
N PHE A 307 2.06 -9.09 8.16
CA PHE A 307 2.43 -9.60 6.84
C PHE A 307 1.83 -8.71 5.76
N GLY A 308 2.66 -7.81 5.23
CA GLY A 308 2.32 -6.92 4.13
C GLY A 308 2.81 -7.37 2.77
N THR A 309 2.48 -6.58 1.74
CA THR A 309 2.89 -6.79 0.35
C THR A 309 4.41 -6.90 0.22
N GLU A 310 5.15 -5.96 0.80
CA GLU A 310 6.62 -5.93 0.77
C GLU A 310 7.24 -7.17 1.42
N ARG A 311 6.76 -7.57 2.60
CA ARG A 311 7.28 -8.75 3.29
C ARG A 311 7.09 -10.03 2.47
N ILE A 312 5.95 -10.17 1.80
CA ILE A 312 5.61 -11.39 1.06
C ILE A 312 6.28 -11.42 -0.31
N PHE A 313 6.14 -10.36 -1.10
CA PHE A 313 6.52 -10.29 -2.52
C PHE A 313 7.86 -9.59 -2.78
N GLY A 314 8.40 -8.94 -1.75
CA GLY A 314 9.48 -7.99 -1.91
C GLY A 314 9.02 -6.77 -2.68
N ARG A 315 9.98 -5.89 -2.96
CA ARG A 315 9.78 -4.70 -3.78
C ARG A 315 11.07 -4.28 -4.42
N ASP A 316 10.97 -3.36 -5.35
CA ASP A 316 12.13 -2.75 -5.97
C ASP A 316 12.70 -1.62 -5.10
N VAL A 317 13.97 -1.29 -5.35
CA VAL A 317 14.61 -0.14 -4.70
C VAL A 317 13.89 1.12 -5.16
N VAL A 318 13.45 1.90 -4.18
CA VAL A 318 12.84 3.20 -4.39
C VAL A 318 13.82 4.29 -3.96
N GLU A 319 13.62 5.50 -4.48
CA GLU A 319 14.50 6.64 -4.17
C GLU A 319 14.32 7.12 -2.72
N GLY A 320 15.43 7.35 -2.01
CA GLY A 320 15.42 7.75 -0.61
C GLY A 320 15.39 6.57 0.37
N ASP A 321 15.51 5.33 -0.12
CA ASP A 321 15.51 4.13 0.70
C ASP A 321 16.91 3.69 1.13
N GLU A 322 17.03 3.22 2.36
CA GLU A 322 18.26 2.66 2.91
C GLU A 322 18.34 1.13 2.78
N ALA A 323 17.24 0.48 2.37
CA ALA A 323 17.15 -0.98 2.23
C ALA A 323 18.12 -1.56 1.20
N ASP A 324 18.73 -2.71 1.53
CA ASP A 324 19.69 -3.40 0.67
C ASP A 324 19.08 -4.56 -0.12
N GLY A 325 19.92 -5.22 -0.92
CA GLY A 325 19.49 -6.29 -1.81
C GLY A 325 18.73 -7.44 -1.13
N LYS A 326 18.99 -7.78 0.13
CA LYS A 326 18.34 -8.93 0.80
C LYS A 326 16.96 -8.55 1.37
N ASP A 327 16.81 -7.34 1.89
CA ASP A 327 15.57 -6.84 2.48
C ASP A 327 14.42 -6.72 1.45
N LEU A 328 14.77 -6.67 0.17
CA LEU A 328 13.88 -6.34 -0.94
C LEU A 328 13.37 -7.55 -1.73
N ASP A 329 13.85 -8.77 -1.42
CA ASP A 329 13.51 -9.98 -2.18
C ASP A 329 12.18 -10.62 -1.73
N GLY A 330 11.66 -10.21 -0.58
CA GLY A 330 10.43 -10.77 -0.01
C GLY A 330 10.64 -12.15 0.62
N SER A 331 9.54 -12.78 1.03
CA SER A 331 9.55 -14.07 1.70
C SER A 331 9.56 -15.24 0.73
N ASN A 332 10.09 -16.39 1.16
CA ASN A 332 9.98 -17.66 0.44
C ASN A 332 8.61 -18.34 0.57
N MET A 333 7.53 -17.58 0.75
CA MET A 333 6.17 -18.10 0.90
C MET A 333 5.45 -18.34 -0.44
N LEU A 334 6.04 -17.90 -1.56
CA LEU A 334 5.41 -17.90 -2.89
C LEU A 334 5.78 -19.13 -3.72
N ARG A 335 4.80 -19.77 -4.36
CA ARG A 335 4.99 -20.91 -5.27
C ARG A 335 4.38 -20.56 -6.62
N ILE A 336 5.18 -20.67 -7.68
CA ILE A 336 4.71 -20.38 -9.04
C ILE A 336 3.87 -21.55 -9.56
N ILE A 337 2.66 -21.23 -10.04
CA ILE A 337 1.80 -22.17 -10.77
C ILE A 337 2.28 -22.20 -12.22
N PRO A 338 2.68 -23.36 -12.76
CA PRO A 338 3.04 -23.49 -14.17
C PRO A 338 1.84 -23.20 -15.08
N ASP A 339 2.06 -22.60 -16.25
CA ASP A 339 0.98 -22.25 -17.18
C ASP A 339 0.10 -23.45 -17.57
N GLY A 340 0.70 -24.63 -17.74
CA GLY A 340 -0.05 -25.86 -18.03
C GLY A 340 -1.03 -26.28 -16.92
N ASP A 341 -0.74 -25.94 -15.66
CA ASP A 341 -1.64 -26.19 -14.53
C ASP A 341 -2.76 -25.14 -14.43
N VAL A 342 -2.61 -23.97 -15.07
CA VAL A 342 -3.62 -22.90 -15.05
C VAL A 342 -4.85 -23.30 -15.86
N ASP A 343 -4.64 -23.92 -17.03
CA ASP A 343 -5.71 -24.38 -17.92
C ASP A 343 -6.61 -25.46 -17.26
N ASP A 344 -6.05 -26.20 -16.31
CA ASP A 344 -6.75 -27.25 -15.55
C ASP A 344 -7.69 -26.70 -14.47
N VAL A 345 -7.48 -25.45 -14.03
CA VAL A 345 -8.21 -24.83 -12.92
C VAL A 345 -9.00 -23.58 -13.33
N ARG A 346 -8.78 -23.07 -14.54
CA ARG A 346 -9.45 -21.90 -15.09
C ARG A 346 -9.88 -22.13 -16.54
N PRO A 347 -11.16 -21.90 -16.90
CA PRO A 347 -11.60 -22.02 -18.30
C PRO A 347 -11.00 -20.91 -19.18
N LEU A 348 -10.47 -21.27 -20.35
CA LEU A 348 -10.00 -20.33 -21.36
C LEU A 348 -11.18 -19.73 -22.15
N GLY A 349 -11.36 -18.41 -22.06
CA GLY A 349 -12.34 -17.66 -22.85
C GLY A 349 -13.79 -17.67 -22.33
N LYS A 350 -14.57 -16.68 -22.79
CA LYS A 350 -15.92 -16.36 -22.26
C LYS A 350 -16.96 -17.48 -22.42
N THR A 351 -16.84 -18.33 -23.44
CA THR A 351 -17.81 -19.39 -23.82
C THR A 351 -17.53 -20.76 -23.22
N ALA A 352 -16.39 -20.99 -22.56
CA ALA A 352 -15.98 -22.32 -22.09
C ALA A 352 -16.52 -22.72 -20.70
N SER A 353 -17.18 -21.82 -19.96
CA SER A 353 -17.49 -22.03 -18.54
C SER A 353 -18.60 -23.05 -18.24
N ALA A 354 -19.52 -23.31 -19.18
CA ALA A 354 -20.67 -24.19 -18.91
C ALA A 354 -20.30 -25.68 -18.84
N ASN A 355 -19.20 -26.08 -19.48
CA ASN A 355 -18.75 -27.49 -19.55
C ASN A 355 -17.37 -27.71 -18.88
N PHE A 356 -16.85 -26.70 -18.18
CA PHE A 356 -15.55 -26.79 -17.54
C PHE A 356 -15.64 -27.65 -16.28
N ILE A 357 -14.80 -28.68 -16.19
CA ILE A 357 -14.64 -29.51 -15.00
C ILE A 357 -13.19 -29.32 -14.56
N PRO A 358 -12.92 -28.72 -13.40
CA PRO A 358 -11.56 -28.52 -12.93
C PRO A 358 -10.92 -29.86 -12.61
N SER A 359 -9.66 -30.01 -12.99
CA SER A 359 -8.82 -31.13 -12.55
C SER A 359 -7.99 -30.71 -11.33
N ILE A 360 -7.33 -31.67 -10.67
CA ILE A 360 -6.39 -31.38 -9.58
C ILE A 360 -4.98 -31.53 -10.14
N PRO A 361 -4.37 -30.45 -10.68
CA PRO A 361 -3.01 -30.51 -11.21
C PRO A 361 -1.97 -30.66 -10.08
N PRO A 362 -0.70 -30.97 -10.42
CA PRO A 362 0.36 -31.16 -9.42
C PRO A 362 0.53 -29.97 -8.46
N SER A 363 0.42 -28.72 -8.94
CA SER A 363 0.52 -27.53 -8.08
C SER A 363 -0.64 -27.45 -7.07
N LEU A 364 -1.87 -27.73 -7.49
CA LEU A 364 -3.04 -27.72 -6.59
C LEU A 364 -2.99 -28.90 -5.60
N ALA A 365 -2.53 -30.08 -6.04
CA ALA A 365 -2.29 -31.23 -5.15
C ALA A 365 -1.30 -30.88 -4.04
N ALA A 366 -0.15 -30.28 -4.38
CA ALA A 366 0.85 -29.85 -3.40
C ALA A 366 0.30 -28.79 -2.42
N ALA A 367 -0.53 -27.86 -2.91
CA ALA A 367 -1.20 -26.87 -2.07
C ALA A 367 -2.17 -27.51 -1.07
N LEU A 368 -2.93 -28.51 -1.50
CA LEU A 368 -3.86 -29.27 -0.65
C LEU A 368 -3.12 -30.08 0.42
N ASP A 369 -2.05 -30.78 0.05
CA ASP A 369 -1.22 -31.51 1.01
C ASP A 369 -0.59 -30.56 2.04
N TRP A 370 -0.04 -29.43 1.59
CA TRP A 370 0.55 -28.44 2.47
C TRP A 370 -0.48 -27.86 3.44
N PHE A 371 -1.73 -27.62 2.99
CA PHE A 371 -2.80 -27.14 3.87
C PHE A 371 -3.07 -28.12 5.02
N VAL A 372 -3.12 -29.43 4.73
CA VAL A 372 -3.32 -30.46 5.76
C VAL A 372 -2.12 -30.54 6.71
N LEU A 373 -0.89 -30.56 6.18
CA LEU A 373 0.34 -30.61 6.98
C LEU A 373 0.50 -29.40 7.89
N SER A 374 0.28 -28.20 7.36
CA SER A 374 0.38 -26.96 8.12
C SER A 374 -0.72 -26.84 9.18
N THR A 375 -1.94 -27.30 8.90
CA THR A 375 -3.00 -27.36 9.91
C THR A 375 -2.63 -28.34 11.04
N ALA A 376 -2.05 -29.49 10.71
CA ALA A 376 -1.55 -30.44 11.70
C ALA A 376 -0.41 -29.84 12.54
N ALA A 377 0.49 -29.07 11.92
CA ALA A 377 1.56 -28.36 12.62
C ALA A 377 1.02 -27.33 13.63
N ARG A 378 -0.04 -26.59 13.28
CA ARG A 378 -0.70 -25.67 14.23
C ARG A 378 -1.27 -26.39 15.44
N ARG A 379 -1.99 -27.50 15.22
CA ARG A 379 -2.53 -28.32 16.30
C ARG A 379 -1.43 -28.89 17.20
N ALA A 380 -0.32 -29.35 16.62
CA ALA A 380 0.85 -29.84 17.35
C ALA A 380 1.52 -28.73 18.21
N ARG A 381 1.38 -27.45 17.82
CA ARG A 381 1.81 -26.29 18.64
C ARG A 381 0.79 -25.89 19.71
N GLY A 382 -0.33 -26.58 19.82
CA GLY A 382 -1.43 -26.24 20.74
C GLY A 382 -2.40 -25.19 20.20
N ASP A 383 -2.32 -24.83 18.92
CA ASP A 383 -3.27 -23.93 18.25
C ASP A 383 -4.33 -24.74 17.51
N ALA A 384 -5.49 -24.89 18.13
CA ALA A 384 -6.68 -25.52 17.56
C ALA A 384 -7.67 -24.50 16.95
N GLY A 385 -7.22 -23.27 16.67
CA GLY A 385 -8.03 -22.25 16.02
C GLY A 385 -8.44 -22.62 14.59
N HIS A 386 -9.22 -21.75 13.96
CA HIS A 386 -9.64 -21.91 12.57
C HIS A 386 -8.43 -22.09 11.64
N SER A 387 -8.55 -22.91 10.60
CA SER A 387 -7.58 -23.14 9.54
C SER A 387 -8.28 -23.17 8.19
N THR A 388 -7.96 -22.19 7.34
CA THR A 388 -8.64 -21.97 6.06
C THR A 388 -7.64 -22.05 4.90
N MET A 389 -8.06 -22.70 3.81
CA MET A 389 -7.45 -22.60 2.48
C MET A 389 -8.39 -21.86 1.54
N LEU A 390 -7.88 -20.89 0.79
CA LEU A 390 -8.64 -20.16 -0.22
C LEU A 390 -8.22 -20.61 -1.62
N ILE A 391 -9.18 -21.04 -2.44
CA ILE A 391 -9.00 -21.31 -3.87
C ILE A 391 -9.79 -20.27 -4.65
N HIS A 392 -9.08 -19.43 -5.40
CA HIS A 392 -9.68 -18.37 -6.21
C HIS A 392 -9.21 -18.47 -7.66
N THR A 393 -10.08 -19.02 -8.52
CA THR A 393 -9.74 -19.34 -9.92
C THR A 393 -10.58 -18.60 -10.96
N SER A 394 -11.82 -18.22 -10.63
CA SER A 394 -12.74 -17.49 -11.52
C SER A 394 -13.72 -16.62 -10.72
N MET A 395 -14.46 -15.70 -11.34
CA MET A 395 -15.63 -15.05 -10.72
C MET A 395 -16.92 -15.87 -10.87
N LYS A 396 -16.98 -16.77 -11.85
CA LYS A 396 -18.22 -17.46 -12.24
C LYS A 396 -18.64 -18.50 -11.21
N THR A 397 -19.83 -18.33 -10.66
CA THR A 397 -20.43 -19.27 -9.68
C THR A 397 -20.48 -20.71 -10.18
N ASP A 398 -20.76 -20.91 -11.47
CA ASP A 398 -20.80 -22.25 -12.08
C ASP A 398 -19.43 -22.94 -12.02
N VAL A 399 -18.33 -22.20 -12.24
CA VAL A 399 -16.97 -22.75 -12.14
C VAL A 399 -16.65 -23.13 -10.70
N HIS A 400 -17.02 -22.31 -9.71
CA HIS A 400 -16.80 -22.63 -8.29
C HIS A 400 -17.50 -23.94 -7.88
N ASN A 401 -18.75 -24.11 -8.31
CA ASN A 401 -19.54 -25.29 -7.96
C ASN A 401 -18.89 -26.59 -8.49
N GLN A 402 -18.19 -26.53 -9.63
CA GLN A 402 -17.52 -27.69 -10.23
C GLN A 402 -16.27 -28.14 -9.45
N PHE A 403 -15.69 -27.30 -8.58
CA PHE A 403 -14.57 -27.70 -7.73
C PHE A 403 -14.96 -28.63 -6.57
N LYS A 404 -16.23 -28.62 -6.13
CA LYS A 404 -16.67 -29.35 -4.93
C LYS A 404 -16.37 -30.85 -5.03
N GLY A 405 -16.69 -31.47 -6.16
CA GLY A 405 -16.49 -32.89 -6.41
C GLY A 405 -15.01 -33.30 -6.38
N PRO A 406 -14.16 -32.75 -7.27
CA PRO A 406 -12.73 -33.05 -7.33
C PRO A 406 -12.00 -32.83 -6.00
N LEU A 407 -12.25 -31.72 -5.30
CA LEU A 407 -11.60 -31.42 -4.02
C LEU A 407 -12.01 -32.41 -2.92
N THR A 408 -13.31 -32.70 -2.81
CA THR A 408 -13.81 -33.66 -1.80
C THR A 408 -13.25 -35.07 -2.07
N ALA A 409 -13.18 -35.46 -3.35
CA ALA A 409 -12.61 -36.74 -3.75
C ALA A 409 -11.11 -36.84 -3.40
N TYR A 410 -10.35 -35.75 -3.61
CA TYR A 410 -8.93 -35.68 -3.26
C TYR A 410 -8.70 -35.83 -1.75
N VAL A 411 -9.40 -35.03 -0.93
CA VAL A 411 -9.28 -35.10 0.55
C VAL A 411 -9.64 -36.50 1.06
N ALA A 412 -10.72 -37.09 0.55
CA ALA A 412 -11.14 -38.43 0.94
C ALA A 412 -10.13 -39.52 0.49
N ALA A 413 -9.50 -39.36 -0.67
CA ALA A 413 -8.45 -40.27 -1.13
C ALA A 413 -7.19 -40.16 -0.25
N LEU A 414 -6.77 -38.94 0.07
CA LEU A 414 -5.64 -38.67 0.96
C LEU A 414 -5.88 -39.25 2.36
N ALA A 415 -7.08 -39.09 2.92
CA ALA A 415 -7.49 -39.69 4.20
C ALA A 415 -7.38 -41.22 4.18
N ARG A 416 -7.85 -41.88 3.11
CA ARG A 416 -7.75 -43.35 2.97
C ARG A 416 -6.31 -43.82 2.85
N ALA A 417 -5.50 -43.16 2.03
CA ALA A 417 -4.10 -43.50 1.80
C ALA A 417 -3.26 -43.30 3.08
N TRP A 418 -3.56 -42.25 3.86
CA TRP A 418 -2.94 -42.03 5.15
C TRP A 418 -3.32 -43.12 6.16
N ALA A 419 -4.61 -43.44 6.28
CA ALA A 419 -5.11 -44.45 7.21
C ALA A 419 -4.62 -45.88 6.87
N SER A 420 -4.38 -46.18 5.60
CA SER A 420 -3.82 -47.48 5.18
C SER A 420 -2.30 -47.58 5.35
N GLY A 421 -1.62 -46.48 5.72
CA GLY A 421 -0.16 -46.43 5.84
C GLY A 421 0.55 -46.54 4.49
N GLU A 422 -0.04 -46.01 3.41
CA GLU A 422 0.52 -46.09 2.07
C GLU A 422 1.90 -45.40 1.99
N GLU A 423 2.95 -46.17 1.71
CA GLU A 423 4.35 -45.71 1.73
C GLU A 423 4.60 -44.55 0.76
N GLY A 424 3.98 -44.57 -0.43
CA GLY A 424 4.09 -43.50 -1.42
C GLY A 424 3.55 -42.17 -0.90
N THR A 425 2.39 -42.20 -0.24
CA THR A 425 1.77 -41.01 0.36
C THR A 425 2.61 -40.48 1.52
N GLN A 426 3.09 -41.34 2.43
CA GLN A 426 3.94 -40.91 3.55
C GLN A 426 5.26 -40.29 3.08
N THR A 427 5.92 -40.90 2.10
CA THR A 427 7.17 -40.40 1.52
C THR A 427 6.97 -39.04 0.89
N ARG A 428 5.89 -38.87 0.11
CA ARG A 428 5.53 -37.62 -0.56
C ARG A 428 5.25 -36.49 0.43
N LEU A 429 4.45 -36.75 1.48
CA LEU A 429 4.14 -35.75 2.51
C LEU A 429 5.37 -35.37 3.34
N ARG A 430 6.23 -36.34 3.69
CA ARG A 430 7.48 -36.09 4.43
C ARG A 430 8.46 -35.24 3.60
N ALA A 431 8.57 -35.53 2.31
CA ALA A 431 9.40 -34.76 1.39
C ALA A 431 8.88 -33.32 1.23
N LEU A 432 7.56 -33.15 1.07
CA LEU A 432 6.94 -31.83 1.00
C LEU A 432 7.18 -31.03 2.29
N TRP A 433 6.91 -31.62 3.46
CA TRP A 433 7.15 -30.97 4.75
C TRP A 433 8.59 -30.48 4.86
N SER A 434 9.55 -31.38 4.65
CA SER A 434 10.97 -31.08 4.81
C SER A 434 11.45 -30.00 3.83
N ALA A 435 10.99 -30.04 2.57
CA ALA A 435 11.36 -29.06 1.56
C ALA A 435 10.77 -27.68 1.83
N GLU A 436 9.56 -27.61 2.36
CA GLU A 436 8.83 -26.36 2.56
C GLU A 436 9.14 -25.69 3.90
N SER A 437 9.34 -26.46 4.98
CA SER A 437 9.75 -25.93 6.29
C SER A 437 11.20 -25.43 6.27
N ALA A 438 12.06 -26.00 5.43
CA ALA A 438 13.44 -25.52 5.26
C ALA A 438 13.52 -24.16 4.53
N LYS A 439 12.54 -23.83 3.68
CA LYS A 439 12.49 -22.56 2.93
C LYS A 439 12.01 -21.38 3.78
N VAL A 440 11.18 -21.64 4.78
CA VAL A 440 10.69 -20.64 5.74
C VAL A 440 10.84 -21.24 7.14
N PRO A 441 12.04 -21.13 7.72
CA PRO A 441 12.34 -21.67 9.05
C PRO A 441 11.48 -21.03 10.15
N SER A 442 11.06 -21.82 11.14
CA SER A 442 10.18 -21.34 12.21
C SER A 442 10.91 -20.45 13.23
N ASP A 443 12.22 -20.59 13.36
CA ASP A 443 13.08 -19.80 14.23
C ASP A 443 13.18 -18.34 13.79
N GLU A 444 13.01 -18.03 12.50
CA GLU A 444 12.86 -16.65 11.99
C GLU A 444 11.69 -15.91 12.67
N PHE A 445 10.72 -16.64 13.20
CA PHE A 445 9.52 -16.11 13.86
C PHE A 445 9.47 -16.42 15.36
N SER A 446 10.57 -16.91 15.94
CA SER A 446 10.62 -17.36 17.34
C SER A 446 9.61 -18.47 17.67
N LEU A 447 9.29 -19.32 16.68
CA LEU A 447 8.37 -20.44 16.82
C LEU A 447 9.11 -21.78 16.97
N ILE A 448 8.45 -22.73 17.62
CA ILE A 448 8.97 -24.09 17.81
C ILE A 448 9.03 -24.82 16.47
N ALA A 449 10.22 -25.29 16.11
CA ALA A 449 10.45 -26.14 14.95
C ALA A 449 9.87 -27.53 15.21
N LEU A 450 9.05 -28.02 14.28
CA LEU A 450 8.42 -29.33 14.36
C LEU A 450 9.01 -30.29 13.32
N SER A 451 9.27 -31.51 13.75
CA SER A 451 9.60 -32.63 12.88
C SER A 451 8.34 -33.18 12.20
N PHE A 452 8.53 -33.90 11.10
CA PHE A 452 7.41 -34.57 10.43
C PHE A 452 6.69 -35.55 11.36
N ASP A 453 7.44 -36.26 12.22
CA ASP A 453 6.86 -37.27 13.11
C ASP A 453 5.96 -36.62 14.19
N GLU A 454 6.30 -35.43 14.68
CA GLU A 454 5.48 -34.68 15.64
C GLU A 454 4.14 -34.23 15.05
N ILE A 455 4.09 -33.84 13.77
CA ILE A 455 2.84 -33.43 13.12
C ILE A 455 1.97 -34.62 12.70
N THR A 456 2.54 -35.83 12.57
CA THR A 456 1.78 -37.01 12.13
C THR A 456 0.64 -37.40 13.06
N ALA A 457 0.78 -37.11 14.36
CA ALA A 457 -0.23 -37.40 15.37
C ALA A 457 -1.57 -36.68 15.10
N GLU A 458 -1.51 -35.48 14.50
CA GLU A 458 -2.68 -34.64 14.25
C GLU A 458 -3.30 -34.86 12.87
N LEU A 459 -2.54 -35.42 11.91
CA LEU A 459 -2.96 -35.54 10.51
C LEU A 459 -4.29 -36.28 10.30
N ALA A 460 -4.51 -37.38 11.04
CA ALA A 460 -5.73 -38.16 10.91
C ALA A 460 -6.99 -37.36 11.30
N GLN A 461 -6.88 -36.56 12.37
CA GLN A 461 -7.99 -35.74 12.84
C GLN A 461 -8.21 -34.55 11.89
N VAL A 462 -7.14 -33.90 11.41
CA VAL A 462 -7.25 -32.80 10.42
C VAL A 462 -7.95 -33.25 9.15
N LEU A 463 -7.58 -34.41 8.60
CA LEU A 463 -8.21 -34.96 7.39
C LEU A 463 -9.69 -35.30 7.59
N THR A 464 -10.08 -35.69 8.82
CA THR A 464 -11.47 -35.96 9.19
C THR A 464 -12.28 -34.66 9.32
N ASP A 465 -11.68 -33.61 9.88
CA ASP A 465 -12.35 -32.33 10.13
C ASP A 465 -12.43 -31.45 8.87
N CYS A 466 -11.57 -31.69 7.87
CA CYS A 466 -11.45 -30.87 6.66
C CYS A 466 -12.73 -30.90 5.81
N ARG A 467 -13.30 -29.71 5.55
CA ARG A 467 -14.51 -29.53 4.74
C ARG A 467 -14.24 -28.68 3.52
N VAL A 468 -14.91 -29.00 2.40
CA VAL A 468 -14.91 -28.17 1.18
C VAL A 468 -16.17 -27.32 1.15
N ILE A 469 -16.01 -26.00 1.16
CA ILE A 469 -17.09 -25.01 1.22
C ILE A 469 -17.08 -24.20 -0.08
N ILE A 470 -18.24 -24.09 -0.71
CA ILE A 470 -18.42 -23.26 -1.91
C ILE A 470 -19.18 -22.00 -1.51
N ASP A 471 -18.46 -20.89 -1.35
CA ASP A 471 -19.01 -19.64 -0.85
C ASP A 471 -19.11 -18.62 -2.00
N ASN A 472 -20.25 -18.65 -2.68
CA ASN A 472 -20.58 -17.75 -3.78
C ASN A 472 -21.93 -17.06 -3.56
N PHE A 473 -22.31 -16.08 -4.40
CA PHE A 473 -23.56 -15.32 -4.20
C PHE A 473 -24.83 -16.20 -4.26
N ARG A 474 -24.79 -17.34 -4.97
CA ARG A 474 -25.92 -18.26 -5.14
C ARG A 474 -25.97 -19.40 -4.10
N SER A 475 -24.92 -19.57 -3.29
CA SER A 475 -24.80 -20.65 -2.31
C SER A 475 -25.37 -20.27 -0.96
N ASP A 476 -26.09 -21.20 -0.34
CA ASP A 476 -26.49 -21.15 1.08
C ASP A 476 -25.36 -21.64 2.01
N ASP A 477 -24.32 -22.28 1.46
CA ASP A 477 -23.13 -22.76 2.18
C ASP A 477 -22.16 -21.59 2.38
N ARG A 478 -21.94 -21.18 3.64
CA ARG A 478 -21.11 -20.02 4.02
C ARG A 478 -20.05 -20.43 5.02
N LEU A 479 -18.88 -19.78 4.93
CA LEU A 479 -17.91 -19.83 6.02
C LEU A 479 -18.49 -19.18 7.28
N ASP A 480 -18.42 -19.89 8.40
CA ASP A 480 -18.90 -19.46 9.70
C ASP A 480 -17.85 -19.73 10.77
N TYR A 481 -17.24 -18.65 11.24
CA TYR A 481 -16.20 -18.67 12.27
C TYR A 481 -16.77 -18.46 13.69
N SER A 482 -18.08 -18.55 13.89
CA SER A 482 -18.69 -18.40 15.23
C SER A 482 -18.48 -19.62 16.14
N GLY A 483 -18.21 -20.79 15.57
CA GLY A 483 -17.91 -22.03 16.31
C GLY A 483 -16.42 -22.24 16.60
N GLU A 484 -16.07 -23.37 17.22
CA GLU A 484 -14.67 -23.69 17.51
C GLU A 484 -13.93 -24.26 16.28
N GLY A 485 -12.70 -23.78 16.02
CA GLY A 485 -11.63 -24.54 15.37
C GLY A 485 -11.89 -25.14 13.97
N GLN A 486 -12.60 -24.43 13.08
CA GLN A 486 -12.97 -24.94 11.75
C GLN A 486 -11.77 -25.22 10.82
N VAL A 487 -11.75 -26.38 10.14
CA VAL A 487 -10.81 -26.70 9.04
C VAL A 487 -11.54 -26.69 7.71
N ALA A 488 -11.27 -25.70 6.85
CA ALA A 488 -12.04 -25.48 5.63
C ALA A 488 -11.19 -25.16 4.40
N ILE A 489 -11.51 -25.78 3.27
CA ILE A 489 -11.09 -25.40 1.93
C ILE A 489 -12.24 -24.63 1.29
N ALA A 490 -12.07 -23.32 1.14
CA ALA A 490 -13.06 -22.43 0.60
C ALA A 490 -12.79 -22.12 -0.88
N VAL A 491 -13.80 -22.32 -1.72
CA VAL A 491 -13.78 -21.95 -3.14
C VAL A 491 -14.84 -20.87 -3.38
N GLY A 492 -14.45 -19.80 -4.03
CA GLY A 492 -15.40 -18.73 -4.33
C GLY A 492 -14.78 -17.59 -5.13
N GLY A 493 -15.64 -16.62 -5.44
CA GLY A 493 -15.30 -15.42 -6.21
C GLY A 493 -15.40 -14.17 -5.35
N ASN A 494 -16.21 -13.21 -5.80
CA ASN A 494 -16.26 -11.88 -5.19
C ASN A 494 -16.72 -11.83 -3.72
N THR A 495 -17.52 -12.81 -3.27
CA THR A 495 -17.94 -12.95 -1.86
C THR A 495 -16.79 -13.27 -0.91
N LEU A 496 -15.80 -14.06 -1.35
CA LEU A 496 -14.59 -14.36 -0.58
C LEU A 496 -13.49 -13.32 -0.79
N SER A 497 -13.60 -12.56 -1.89
CA SER A 497 -12.58 -11.59 -2.27
C SER A 497 -12.80 -10.20 -1.69
N ARG A 498 -14.05 -9.82 -1.32
CA ARG A 498 -14.39 -8.54 -0.68
C ARG A 498 -15.31 -8.71 0.53
N GLY A 499 -14.89 -8.20 1.69
CA GLY A 499 -15.78 -7.96 2.84
C GLY A 499 -15.97 -9.12 3.84
N LEU A 500 -15.24 -10.23 3.69
CA LEU A 500 -15.14 -11.30 4.70
C LEU A 500 -13.69 -11.41 5.22
N THR A 501 -13.52 -11.59 6.52
CA THR A 501 -12.21 -11.91 7.12
C THR A 501 -12.07 -13.43 7.14
N LEU A 502 -11.03 -13.96 6.48
CA LEU A 502 -10.75 -15.41 6.49
C LEU A 502 -9.86 -15.72 7.69
N GLU A 503 -10.48 -16.22 8.75
CA GLU A 503 -9.73 -16.60 9.95
C GLU A 503 -8.87 -17.84 9.69
N GLY A 504 -7.64 -17.81 10.19
CA GLY A 504 -6.74 -18.95 10.05
C GLY A 504 -6.29 -19.24 8.63
N LEU A 505 -6.24 -18.25 7.72
CA LEU A 505 -5.81 -18.48 6.34
C LEU A 505 -4.34 -18.92 6.30
N ILE A 506 -4.10 -20.15 5.83
CA ILE A 506 -2.77 -20.77 5.70
C ILE A 506 -2.37 -20.94 4.23
N VAL A 507 -3.29 -21.39 3.39
CA VAL A 507 -3.01 -21.64 1.96
C VAL A 507 -3.88 -20.76 1.09
N SER A 508 -3.26 -20.10 0.10
CA SER A 508 -3.97 -19.37 -0.95
C SER A 508 -3.54 -19.90 -2.32
N TYR A 509 -4.49 -20.35 -3.13
CA TYR A 509 -4.27 -20.79 -4.50
C TYR A 509 -5.00 -19.85 -5.45
N PHE A 510 -4.24 -19.06 -6.21
CA PHE A 510 -4.73 -17.82 -6.81
C PHE A 510 -4.23 -17.66 -8.26
N VAL A 511 -5.11 -17.84 -9.24
CA VAL A 511 -4.80 -17.72 -10.69
C VAL A 511 -5.55 -16.58 -11.38
N ARG A 512 -6.28 -15.78 -10.60
CA ARG A 512 -7.13 -14.71 -11.13
C ARG A 512 -6.33 -13.42 -11.30
N ALA A 513 -6.16 -12.98 -12.54
CA ALA A 513 -5.77 -11.62 -12.87
C ALA A 513 -6.95 -10.64 -12.75
N ALA A 514 -6.70 -9.45 -12.21
CA ALA A 514 -7.68 -8.35 -12.19
C ALA A 514 -7.06 -7.10 -12.85
N GLY A 515 -7.86 -6.36 -13.63
CA GLY A 515 -7.37 -5.23 -14.42
C GLY A 515 -7.04 -3.96 -13.62
N ALA A 516 -7.37 -3.93 -12.33
CA ALA A 516 -7.11 -2.77 -11.45
C ALA A 516 -6.35 -3.21 -10.19
N TYR A 517 -5.29 -2.49 -9.84
CA TYR A 517 -4.46 -2.79 -8.65
C TYR A 517 -5.23 -2.76 -7.33
N ASP A 518 -6.21 -1.86 -7.22
CA ASP A 518 -7.07 -1.80 -6.04
C ASP A 518 -7.84 -3.12 -5.85
N THR A 519 -8.40 -3.65 -6.93
CA THR A 519 -9.05 -4.95 -6.94
C THR A 519 -8.05 -6.06 -6.56
N LEU A 520 -6.81 -6.04 -7.07
CA LEU A 520 -5.78 -7.03 -6.68
C LEU A 520 -5.46 -7.02 -5.18
N LEU A 521 -5.27 -5.85 -4.56
CA LEU A 521 -4.98 -5.76 -3.12
C LEU A 521 -6.17 -6.14 -2.25
N GLN A 522 -7.38 -5.75 -2.66
CA GLN A 522 -8.58 -6.12 -1.92
C GLN A 522 -8.80 -7.63 -1.95
N MET A 523 -8.40 -8.32 -3.02
CA MET A 523 -8.48 -9.78 -3.14
C MET A 523 -7.42 -10.54 -2.32
N ALA A 524 -6.32 -9.88 -1.96
CA ALA A 524 -5.18 -10.48 -1.29
C ALA A 524 -5.43 -10.70 0.22
N ARG A 525 -6.23 -11.72 0.55
CA ARG A 525 -6.62 -12.06 1.93
C ARG A 525 -5.48 -12.64 2.78
N TRP A 526 -4.35 -12.95 2.17
CA TRP A 526 -3.14 -13.47 2.83
C TRP A 526 -2.35 -12.41 3.61
N PHE A 527 -2.70 -11.12 3.51
CA PHE A 527 -2.14 -10.09 4.39
C PHE A 527 -2.69 -10.20 5.82
N GLY A 528 -2.05 -9.51 6.77
CA GLY A 528 -2.49 -9.46 8.17
C GLY A 528 -1.58 -10.20 9.14
N PHE A 529 -2.04 -10.35 10.39
CA PHE A 529 -1.28 -11.05 11.43
C PHE A 529 -1.55 -12.56 11.39
N ARG A 530 -0.56 -13.37 11.80
CA ARG A 530 -0.63 -14.84 11.81
C ARG A 530 0.00 -15.41 13.10
N PRO A 531 -0.41 -14.94 14.30
CA PRO A 531 0.29 -15.23 15.54
C PRO A 531 0.31 -16.73 15.84
N GLY A 532 1.50 -17.28 16.09
CA GLY A 532 1.71 -18.69 16.44
C GLY A 532 1.90 -19.63 15.24
N TYR A 533 1.75 -19.13 14.01
CA TYR A 533 1.88 -19.92 12.79
C TYR A 533 2.45 -19.13 11.62
N GLU A 534 3.23 -18.09 11.91
CA GLU A 534 3.81 -17.15 10.95
C GLU A 534 4.67 -17.80 9.84
N ASP A 535 5.25 -18.97 10.10
CA ASP A 535 6.12 -19.73 9.19
C ASP A 535 5.36 -20.60 8.17
N LEU A 536 4.09 -20.90 8.45
CA LEU A 536 3.28 -21.86 7.69
C LEU A 536 2.58 -21.33 6.43
N PRO A 537 2.17 -20.04 6.33
CA PRO A 537 1.46 -19.54 5.17
C PRO A 537 2.20 -19.77 3.85
N ARG A 538 1.47 -20.22 2.83
CA ARG A 538 1.99 -20.38 1.46
C ARG A 538 0.97 -19.91 0.43
N ILE A 539 1.47 -19.30 -0.63
CA ILE A 539 0.65 -18.74 -1.70
C ILE A 539 1.11 -19.33 -3.03
N TRP A 540 0.20 -20.02 -3.72
CA TRP A 540 0.37 -20.47 -5.09
C TRP A 540 -0.26 -19.44 -6.02
N MET A 541 0.51 -18.92 -6.96
CA MET A 541 0.02 -17.99 -7.98
C MET A 541 0.81 -18.05 -9.26
N THR A 542 0.30 -17.44 -10.34
CA THR A 542 1.05 -17.28 -11.58
C THR A 542 2.21 -16.29 -11.39
N ASP A 543 3.24 -16.39 -12.23
CA ASP A 543 4.39 -15.48 -12.16
C ASP A 543 4.01 -14.03 -12.50
N GLU A 544 3.07 -13.85 -13.43
CA GLU A 544 2.47 -12.55 -13.74
C GLU A 544 1.90 -11.87 -12.48
N LEU A 545 1.09 -12.58 -11.70
CA LEU A 545 0.49 -12.05 -10.47
C LEU A 545 1.55 -11.70 -9.42
N ARG A 546 2.59 -12.53 -9.27
CA ARG A 546 3.73 -12.23 -8.40
C ARG A 546 4.39 -10.92 -8.80
N ARG A 547 4.65 -10.72 -10.09
CA ARG A 547 5.29 -9.49 -10.60
C ARG A 547 4.42 -8.26 -10.36
N TRP A 548 3.10 -8.38 -10.52
CA TRP A 548 2.17 -7.30 -10.19
C TRP A 548 2.16 -6.94 -8.71
N PHE A 549 2.10 -7.92 -7.80
CA PHE A 549 2.15 -7.65 -6.36
C PHE A 549 3.49 -7.05 -5.92
N ARG A 550 4.61 -7.49 -6.50
CA ARG A 550 5.92 -6.91 -6.27
C ARG A 550 5.99 -5.45 -6.72
N HIS A 551 5.50 -5.16 -7.93
CA HIS A 551 5.43 -3.80 -8.45
C HIS A 551 4.58 -2.90 -7.55
N LEU A 552 3.47 -3.44 -7.06
CA LEU A 552 2.56 -2.72 -6.17
C LEU A 552 3.19 -2.43 -4.81
N ALA A 553 3.99 -3.35 -4.25
CA ALA A 553 4.75 -3.08 -3.04
C ALA A 553 5.77 -1.94 -3.25
N THR A 554 6.43 -1.88 -4.42
CA THR A 554 7.32 -0.77 -4.79
C THR A 554 6.57 0.55 -4.76
N VAL A 555 5.45 0.61 -5.47
CA VAL A 555 4.61 1.80 -5.60
C VAL A 555 4.04 2.26 -4.25
N GLU A 556 3.59 1.32 -3.41
CA GLU A 556 3.10 1.62 -2.06
C GLU A 556 4.21 2.26 -1.21
N ARG A 557 5.43 1.74 -1.27
CA ARG A 557 6.58 2.30 -0.54
C ARG A 557 6.95 3.70 -1.04
N GLU A 558 6.93 3.93 -2.35
CA GLU A 558 7.19 5.27 -2.93
C GLU A 558 6.23 6.32 -2.38
N ILE A 559 4.92 6.03 -2.35
CA ILE A 559 3.93 6.96 -1.80
C ILE A 559 4.20 7.24 -0.33
N ARG A 560 4.52 6.22 0.47
CA ARG A 560 4.76 6.39 1.92
C ARG A 560 6.01 7.25 2.16
N LEU A 561 7.09 7.03 1.41
CA LEU A 561 8.29 7.88 1.48
C LEU A 561 8.02 9.31 1.00
N ASP A 562 7.18 9.49 -0.03
CA ASP A 562 6.77 10.82 -0.47
C ASP A 562 5.97 11.54 0.63
N ILE A 563 5.09 10.85 1.37
CA ILE A 563 4.37 11.42 2.52
C ILE A 563 5.34 11.84 3.64
N GLU A 564 6.28 10.97 3.99
CA GLU A 564 7.31 11.26 5.02
C GLU A 564 8.18 12.46 4.66
N ARG A 565 8.64 12.54 3.39
CA ARG A 565 9.43 13.68 2.93
C ARG A 565 8.62 14.98 2.99
N TYR A 566 7.35 14.93 2.65
CA TYR A 566 6.50 16.12 2.54
C TYR A 566 6.15 16.73 3.91
N GLU A 567 6.04 15.91 4.95
CA GLU A 567 5.93 16.42 6.34
C GLU A 567 7.18 17.23 6.71
N SER A 568 8.38 16.78 6.31
CA SER A 568 9.64 17.50 6.60
C SER A 568 9.82 18.82 5.82
N GLU A 569 9.13 18.94 4.68
CA GLU A 569 9.17 20.12 3.81
C GLU A 569 8.01 21.12 4.07
N ASP A 570 7.15 20.83 5.06
CA ASP A 570 5.95 21.63 5.41
C ASP A 570 5.01 21.88 4.20
N LEU A 571 4.88 20.87 3.35
CA LEU A 571 4.03 20.92 2.15
C LEU A 571 2.59 20.52 2.48
N THR A 572 1.64 21.11 1.75
CA THR A 572 0.22 20.87 1.93
C THR A 572 -0.28 19.66 1.14
N PRO A 573 -1.42 19.04 1.53
CA PRO A 573 -2.01 17.94 0.76
C PRO A 573 -2.29 18.31 -0.68
N THR A 574 -2.66 19.57 -0.97
CA THR A 574 -2.94 20.01 -2.35
C THR A 574 -1.70 19.95 -3.23
N GLU A 575 -0.53 20.29 -2.70
CA GLU A 575 0.76 20.20 -3.41
C GLU A 575 1.18 18.73 -3.60
N PHE A 576 0.93 17.88 -2.62
CA PHE A 576 1.17 16.44 -2.70
C PHE A 576 0.38 15.77 -3.85
N GLY A 577 -0.93 16.01 -3.96
CA GLY A 577 -1.75 15.40 -5.03
C GLY A 577 -1.42 15.90 -6.43
N VAL A 578 -0.89 17.12 -6.56
CA VAL A 578 -0.35 17.61 -7.84
C VAL A 578 0.87 16.78 -8.25
N ARG A 579 1.77 16.43 -7.32
CA ARG A 579 2.95 15.60 -7.61
C ARG A 579 2.59 14.15 -7.93
N ILE A 580 1.75 13.51 -7.11
CA ILE A 580 1.37 12.11 -7.31
C ILE A 580 0.76 11.88 -8.70
N ARG A 581 -0.10 12.80 -9.17
CA ARG A 581 -0.68 12.76 -10.54
C ARG A 581 0.36 12.83 -11.66
N THR A 582 1.59 13.25 -11.36
CA THR A 582 2.71 13.34 -12.31
C THR A 582 3.74 12.22 -12.18
N HIS A 583 3.48 11.23 -11.31
CA HIS A 583 4.39 10.11 -11.11
C HIS A 583 4.21 9.07 -12.23
N PRO A 584 5.26 8.71 -12.99
CA PRO A 584 5.14 7.81 -14.14
C PRO A 584 4.59 6.42 -13.77
N THR A 585 5.07 5.84 -12.67
CA THR A 585 4.74 4.50 -12.17
C THR A 585 3.30 4.36 -11.66
N LEU A 586 2.74 5.43 -11.07
CA LEU A 586 1.37 5.47 -10.53
C LEU A 586 0.29 5.56 -11.62
N ARG A 587 0.69 5.68 -12.89
CA ARG A 587 -0.23 5.87 -14.02
C ARG A 587 -0.77 4.56 -14.58
N ILE A 588 -0.22 3.42 -14.15
CA ILE A 588 -0.73 2.08 -14.46
C ILE A 588 -1.98 1.76 -13.61
N THR A 589 -2.21 2.49 -12.51
CA THR A 589 -3.30 2.23 -11.55
C THR A 589 -4.59 3.02 -11.82
N ALA A 590 -4.56 3.99 -12.74
CA ALA A 590 -5.73 4.81 -13.07
C ALA A 590 -6.62 4.06 -14.08
N LYS A 591 -7.94 3.97 -13.78
CA LYS A 591 -8.97 3.22 -14.52
C LYS A 591 -8.72 3.04 -16.03
N MET A 592 -8.88 1.78 -16.46
CA MET A 592 -9.07 1.40 -17.86
C MET A 592 -10.22 2.21 -18.49
N GLY A 593 -9.94 2.94 -19.57
CA GLY A 593 -10.96 3.47 -20.48
C GLY A 593 -11.01 4.99 -20.70
N ALA A 594 -10.34 5.80 -19.87
CA ALA A 594 -10.22 7.24 -20.11
C ALA A 594 -8.77 7.62 -20.40
N ALA A 595 -8.52 8.28 -21.54
CA ALA A 595 -7.21 8.81 -21.87
C ALA A 595 -6.84 9.92 -20.87
N ILE A 596 -6.09 9.57 -19.82
CA ILE A 596 -5.52 10.55 -18.89
C ILE A 596 -4.19 11.04 -19.49
N PRO A 597 -4.00 12.36 -19.68
CA PRO A 597 -2.72 12.89 -20.11
C PRO A 597 -1.63 12.52 -19.08
N ALA A 598 -0.67 11.68 -19.45
CA ALA A 598 0.65 12.18 -19.81
C ALA A 598 1.61 12.88 -18.83
N TYR A 599 1.33 13.21 -17.57
CA TYR A 599 2.24 14.12 -16.83
C TYR A 599 3.47 13.40 -16.23
N ALA A 600 4.68 13.95 -16.43
CA ALA A 600 5.92 13.53 -15.78
C ALA A 600 6.65 14.73 -15.13
N SER A 601 7.23 14.52 -13.93
CA SER A 601 8.18 15.43 -13.27
C SER A 601 9.42 14.64 -12.86
N TYR A 602 10.60 15.12 -13.26
CA TYR A 602 11.88 14.46 -13.01
C TYR A 602 12.77 15.19 -11.99
N GLY A 603 12.36 16.37 -11.49
CA GLY A 603 13.15 17.19 -10.57
C GLY A 603 13.51 16.45 -9.29
N GLY A 604 14.81 16.40 -8.97
CA GLY A 604 15.34 15.77 -7.77
C GLY A 604 15.42 14.25 -7.83
N ARG A 605 14.94 13.64 -8.93
CA ARG A 605 14.84 12.19 -9.08
C ARG A 605 16.08 11.57 -9.68
N ARG A 606 16.30 10.30 -9.31
CA ARG A 606 17.33 9.41 -9.85
C ARG A 606 16.69 8.36 -10.75
N VAL A 607 16.79 8.57 -12.06
CA VAL A 607 16.30 7.63 -13.08
C VAL A 607 17.44 6.70 -13.48
N GLN A 608 17.28 5.38 -13.52
CA GLN A 608 18.38 4.44 -13.84
C GLN A 608 17.89 3.19 -14.59
N THR A 609 18.74 2.61 -15.44
CA THR A 609 18.44 1.31 -16.06
C THR A 609 18.65 0.16 -15.09
N ARG A 610 17.75 -0.81 -15.17
CA ARG A 610 17.73 -1.99 -14.31
C ARG A 610 17.65 -3.30 -15.10
N TYR A 611 16.86 -3.31 -16.16
CA TYR A 611 16.63 -4.49 -16.98
C TYR A 611 17.43 -4.41 -18.28
N PHE A 612 17.98 -5.54 -18.71
CA PHE A 612 18.77 -5.66 -19.93
C PHE A 612 18.40 -6.91 -20.71
N LYS A 613 18.44 -6.85 -22.04
CA LYS A 613 18.32 -8.03 -22.90
C LYS A 613 19.68 -8.71 -23.05
N ALA A 614 20.14 -9.40 -22.00
CA ALA A 614 21.50 -9.95 -21.93
C ALA A 614 21.85 -10.93 -23.07
N ARG A 615 20.83 -11.56 -23.70
CA ARG A 615 21.01 -12.48 -24.82
C ARG A 615 20.83 -11.86 -26.21
N ASP A 616 20.44 -10.59 -26.29
CA ASP A 616 20.17 -9.87 -27.54
C ASP A 616 21.39 -9.04 -27.95
N HIS A 617 22.23 -9.61 -28.81
CA HIS A 617 23.47 -8.98 -29.26
C HIS A 617 23.22 -7.66 -30.02
N GLU A 618 22.19 -7.59 -30.86
CA GLU A 618 21.88 -6.37 -31.62
C GLU A 618 21.44 -5.22 -30.71
N TRP A 619 20.63 -5.52 -29.69
CA TRP A 619 20.21 -4.53 -28.70
C TRP A 619 21.40 -4.01 -27.87
N LEU A 620 22.29 -4.90 -27.44
CA LEU A 620 23.50 -4.52 -26.70
C LEU A 620 24.46 -3.67 -27.53
N LEU A 621 24.73 -4.10 -28.77
CA LEU A 621 25.57 -3.36 -29.69
C LEU A 621 25.01 -1.97 -29.98
N HIS A 622 23.70 -1.85 -30.19
CA HIS A 622 23.05 -0.56 -30.42
C HIS A 622 23.24 0.42 -29.24
N ASN A 623 23.10 -0.07 -28.00
CA ASN A 623 23.31 0.77 -26.82
C ASN A 623 24.78 1.15 -26.61
N LYS A 624 25.71 0.28 -27.01
CA LYS A 624 27.14 0.56 -27.06
C LYS A 624 27.47 1.62 -28.10
N ASP A 625 26.92 1.52 -29.31
CA ASP A 625 27.08 2.50 -30.38
C ASP A 625 26.48 3.88 -29.99
N ALA A 626 25.33 3.90 -29.32
CA ALA A 626 24.74 5.13 -28.80
C ALA A 626 25.69 5.82 -27.79
N ALA A 627 26.27 5.04 -26.86
CA ALA A 627 27.21 5.57 -25.86
C ALA A 627 28.55 6.01 -26.50
N ASP A 628 29.04 5.27 -27.49
CA ASP A 628 30.22 5.66 -28.28
C ASP A 628 29.98 6.99 -29.01
N GLY A 629 28.82 7.12 -29.65
CA GLY A 629 28.39 8.34 -30.33
C GLY A 629 28.30 9.54 -29.39
N LEU A 630 27.77 9.36 -28.17
CA LEU A 630 27.74 10.42 -27.15
C LEU A 630 29.15 10.88 -26.78
N VAL A 631 30.02 9.96 -26.36
CA VAL A 631 31.38 10.31 -25.91
C VAL A 631 32.18 10.92 -27.06
N SER A 632 32.02 10.42 -28.29
CA SER A 632 32.61 11.01 -29.50
C SER A 632 32.21 12.47 -29.69
N ARG A 633 30.90 12.78 -29.66
CA ARG A 633 30.38 14.15 -29.84
C ARG A 633 30.92 15.10 -28.76
N VAL A 634 30.86 14.68 -27.49
CA VAL A 634 31.35 15.46 -26.34
C VAL A 634 32.83 15.81 -26.49
N ARG A 635 33.66 14.84 -26.89
CA ARG A 635 35.09 15.06 -27.10
C ARG A 635 35.38 15.97 -28.30
N THR A 636 34.68 15.78 -29.42
CA THR A 636 34.88 16.60 -30.63
C THR A 636 34.51 18.06 -30.39
N LYS A 637 33.55 18.33 -29.50
CA LYS A 637 33.18 19.69 -29.08
C LYS A 637 34.15 20.32 -28.07
N GLY A 638 35.19 19.61 -27.64
CA GLY A 638 36.28 20.14 -26.83
C GLY A 638 36.15 19.93 -25.32
N SER A 639 35.19 19.13 -24.83
CA SER A 639 35.13 18.76 -23.41
C SER A 639 36.29 17.83 -23.05
N GLU A 640 37.10 18.25 -22.07
CA GLU A 640 38.22 17.46 -21.56
C GLU A 640 37.74 16.33 -20.63
N ALA A 641 38.47 15.21 -20.67
CA ALA A 641 38.21 14.06 -19.81
C ALA A 641 38.98 14.21 -18.49
N GLU A 642 38.26 14.40 -17.38
CA GLU A 642 38.82 14.43 -16.03
C GLU A 642 38.74 13.04 -15.40
N VAL A 643 39.88 12.39 -15.15
CA VAL A 643 39.93 11.06 -14.51
C VAL A 643 40.00 11.23 -13.00
N LEU A 644 39.02 10.68 -12.28
CA LEU A 644 38.95 10.71 -10.82
C LEU A 644 39.69 9.53 -10.20
N ASP A 645 40.03 9.66 -8.92
CA ASP A 645 40.69 8.61 -8.11
C ASP A 645 39.92 7.29 -8.05
N SER A 646 38.62 7.27 -8.38
CA SER A 646 37.79 6.07 -8.45
C SER A 646 37.99 5.26 -9.75
N GLY A 647 38.59 5.84 -10.78
CA GLY A 647 38.55 5.33 -12.17
C GLY A 647 37.42 5.93 -13.01
N THR A 648 36.49 6.67 -12.39
CA THR A 648 35.44 7.42 -13.08
C THR A 648 36.05 8.50 -13.98
N VAL A 649 35.49 8.70 -15.16
CA VAL A 649 35.89 9.78 -16.08
C VAL A 649 34.74 10.76 -16.24
N LEU A 650 35.01 12.04 -15.95
CA LEU A 650 34.03 13.11 -15.96
C LEU A 650 34.27 14.05 -17.14
N PHE A 651 33.20 14.38 -17.85
CA PHE A 651 33.14 15.43 -18.87
C PHE A 651 32.19 16.51 -18.37
N ARG A 652 32.69 17.74 -18.30
CA ARG A 652 31.93 18.89 -17.80
C ARG A 652 31.32 19.69 -18.94
N ASP A 653 30.23 20.40 -18.61
CA ASP A 653 29.59 21.39 -19.49
C ASP A 653 29.08 20.86 -20.84
N VAL A 654 28.62 19.60 -20.84
CA VAL A 654 28.04 18.91 -21.99
C VAL A 654 26.72 19.59 -22.39
N GLU A 655 26.51 19.78 -23.70
CA GLU A 655 25.28 20.35 -24.23
C GLU A 655 24.10 19.39 -24.04
N ALA A 656 22.94 19.93 -23.60
CA ALA A 656 21.74 19.13 -23.43
C ALA A 656 21.31 18.40 -24.72
N ASP A 657 21.54 18.98 -25.90
CA ASP A 657 21.21 18.36 -27.18
C ASP A 657 21.99 17.06 -27.44
N ASP A 658 23.24 16.96 -26.98
CA ASP A 658 24.03 15.73 -27.13
C ASP A 658 23.47 14.61 -26.25
N VAL A 659 23.03 14.96 -25.03
CA VAL A 659 22.37 14.06 -24.08
C VAL A 659 21.01 13.62 -24.62
N LEU A 660 20.19 14.53 -25.13
CA LEU A 660 18.89 14.21 -25.69
C LEU A 660 18.99 13.35 -26.95
N THR A 661 20.01 13.58 -27.79
CA THR A 661 20.30 12.72 -28.94
C THR A 661 20.66 11.32 -28.47
N PHE A 662 21.55 11.20 -27.47
CA PHE A 662 21.88 9.92 -26.86
C PHE A 662 20.66 9.19 -26.30
N LEU A 663 19.79 9.88 -25.55
CA LEU A 663 18.58 9.28 -24.99
C LEU A 663 17.59 8.83 -26.07
N SER A 664 17.55 9.51 -27.22
CA SER A 664 16.74 9.11 -28.38
C SER A 664 17.30 7.86 -29.07
N ASP A 665 18.62 7.69 -29.10
CA ASP A 665 19.30 6.54 -29.70
C ASP A 665 19.38 5.34 -28.73
N TYR A 666 19.40 5.59 -27.42
CA TYR A 666 19.48 4.54 -26.41
C TYR A 666 18.17 3.77 -26.28
N LYS A 667 18.23 2.43 -26.38
CA LYS A 667 17.08 1.55 -26.19
C LYS A 667 16.99 1.12 -24.73
N ALA A 668 16.04 1.68 -23.98
CA ALA A 668 15.66 1.16 -22.67
C ALA A 668 14.85 -0.15 -22.80
N HIS A 669 14.84 -0.97 -21.75
CA HIS A 669 13.94 -2.13 -21.68
C HIS A 669 12.48 -1.68 -21.56
N ALA A 670 11.52 -2.45 -22.08
CA ALA A 670 10.10 -2.11 -22.02
C ALA A 670 9.59 -1.96 -20.57
N ASP A 671 10.18 -2.73 -19.64
CA ASP A 671 9.91 -2.66 -18.20
C ASP A 671 10.62 -1.50 -17.48
N SER A 672 11.18 -0.53 -18.22
CA SER A 672 11.82 0.68 -17.66
C SER A 672 11.09 1.96 -18.11
N PRO A 673 9.79 2.14 -17.75
CA PRO A 673 8.96 3.26 -18.24
C PRO A 673 9.47 4.64 -17.79
N ASP A 674 10.28 4.71 -16.72
CA ASP A 674 10.88 5.96 -16.25
C ASP A 674 11.92 6.54 -17.22
N ILE A 675 12.41 5.73 -18.17
CA ILE A 675 13.41 6.09 -19.18
C ILE A 675 12.74 6.27 -20.55
N ASP A 676 11.62 6.99 -20.57
CA ASP A 676 10.98 7.42 -21.81
C ASP A 676 11.67 8.68 -22.34
N HIS A 677 12.35 8.56 -23.48
CA HIS A 677 13.11 9.65 -24.07
C HIS A 677 12.24 10.85 -24.48
N GLU A 678 10.98 10.63 -24.90
CA GLU A 678 10.08 11.71 -25.30
C GLU A 678 9.60 12.52 -24.08
N LEU A 679 9.30 11.85 -22.97
CA LEU A 679 8.95 12.50 -21.71
C LEU A 679 10.15 13.27 -21.12
N ILE A 680 11.34 12.68 -21.12
CA ILE A 680 12.57 13.34 -20.64
C ILE A 680 12.89 14.57 -21.51
N LYS A 681 12.84 14.43 -22.84
CA LYS A 681 13.09 15.53 -23.79
C LYS A 681 12.13 16.69 -23.56
N LYS A 682 10.85 16.39 -23.43
CA LYS A 682 9.81 17.35 -23.08
C LYS A 682 10.12 18.10 -21.78
N TYR A 683 10.51 17.37 -20.73
CA TYR A 683 10.90 17.95 -19.44
C TYR A 683 12.12 18.86 -19.55
N VAL A 684 13.19 18.40 -20.19
CA VAL A 684 14.41 19.18 -20.40
C VAL A 684 14.11 20.48 -21.16
N ILE A 685 13.36 20.42 -22.27
CA ILE A 685 12.96 21.61 -23.04
C ILE A 685 12.17 22.60 -22.17
N LYS A 686 11.29 22.11 -21.30
CA LYS A 686 10.52 22.97 -20.40
C LYS A 686 11.41 23.63 -19.34
N GLN A 687 12.40 22.91 -18.81
CA GLN A 687 13.37 23.43 -17.85
C GLN A 687 14.34 24.44 -18.46
N GLN A 688 14.74 24.26 -19.71
CA GLN A 688 15.58 25.23 -20.43
C GLN A 688 14.91 26.60 -20.53
N ARG A 689 13.58 26.65 -20.69
CA ARG A 689 12.82 27.92 -20.65
C ARG A 689 12.90 28.65 -19.30
N GLN A 690 13.28 27.94 -18.24
CA GLN A 690 13.46 28.46 -16.89
C GLN A 690 14.96 28.68 -16.56
N GLY A 691 15.87 28.51 -17.54
CA GLY A 691 17.31 28.66 -17.36
C GLY A 691 17.96 27.50 -16.58
N SER A 692 17.38 26.30 -16.66
CA SER A 692 17.88 25.05 -16.04
C SER A 692 18.01 23.96 -17.10
N LEU A 693 18.88 22.96 -16.88
CA LEU A 693 19.11 21.84 -17.80
C LEU A 693 19.57 22.22 -19.21
N GLU A 694 20.19 23.39 -19.36
CA GLU A 694 20.90 23.78 -20.59
C GLU A 694 22.23 23.02 -20.74
N ARG A 695 22.84 22.69 -19.59
CA ARG A 695 24.14 22.02 -19.48
C ARG A 695 24.06 20.79 -18.60
N TRP A 696 24.89 19.82 -18.92
CA TRP A 696 24.98 18.54 -18.24
C TRP A 696 26.43 18.22 -17.89
N ASN A 697 26.63 17.44 -16.83
CA ASN A 697 27.87 16.70 -16.63
C ASN A 697 27.64 15.25 -17.10
N LEU A 698 28.65 14.66 -17.73
CA LEU A 698 28.65 13.25 -18.12
C LEU A 698 29.74 12.52 -17.33
N ALA A 699 29.36 11.51 -16.57
CA ALA A 699 30.28 10.67 -15.82
C ALA A 699 30.24 9.24 -16.35
N VAL A 700 31.36 8.75 -16.88
CA VAL A 700 31.54 7.33 -17.23
C VAL A 700 32.09 6.62 -15.99
N MET A 701 31.24 5.80 -15.37
CA MET A 701 31.50 5.09 -14.12
C MET A 701 32.35 3.83 -14.37
N ALA A 702 33.61 4.05 -14.73
CA ALA A 702 34.56 3.00 -15.07
C ALA A 702 35.34 2.49 -13.85
N ALA A 703 35.76 1.23 -13.91
CA ALA A 703 36.76 0.68 -12.99
C ALA A 703 38.17 1.21 -13.31
N LYS A 704 39.07 1.21 -12.32
CA LYS A 704 40.47 1.65 -12.50
C LYS A 704 41.18 0.84 -13.59
N SER A 705 42.01 1.53 -14.39
CA SER A 705 42.89 0.91 -15.39
C SER A 705 43.79 -0.15 -14.75
N GLY A 706 43.83 -1.35 -15.35
CA GLY A 706 44.57 -2.51 -14.83
C GLY A 706 43.72 -3.56 -14.11
N ALA A 707 42.40 -3.37 -14.02
CA ALA A 707 41.49 -4.40 -13.55
C ALA A 707 41.46 -5.61 -14.50
N GLU A 708 41.42 -6.82 -13.96
CA GLU A 708 41.46 -8.12 -14.69
C GLU A 708 40.31 -8.34 -15.69
N ARG A 709 39.35 -7.41 -15.78
CA ARG A 709 38.03 -7.60 -16.42
C ARG A 709 37.86 -6.87 -17.76
N GLY A 710 38.97 -6.42 -18.35
CA GLY A 710 39.00 -5.79 -19.68
C GLY A 710 38.44 -4.37 -19.73
N THR A 711 38.33 -3.83 -20.94
CA THR A 711 37.86 -2.47 -21.21
C THR A 711 36.79 -2.46 -22.30
N VAL A 712 35.94 -1.44 -22.29
CA VAL A 712 35.09 -1.06 -23.43
C VAL A 712 35.64 0.23 -24.05
N ARG A 713 35.71 0.28 -25.37
CA ARG A 713 36.11 1.47 -26.11
C ARG A 713 34.87 2.32 -26.39
N LEU A 714 34.81 3.55 -25.88
CA LEU A 714 33.74 4.52 -26.18
C LEU A 714 34.37 5.87 -26.53
N GLY A 715 33.93 6.46 -27.64
CA GLY A 715 34.42 7.73 -28.16
C GLY A 715 35.93 7.82 -28.27
N GLY A 716 36.60 6.70 -28.56
CA GLY A 716 38.06 6.63 -28.65
C GLY A 716 38.81 6.71 -27.31
N ILE A 717 38.17 6.33 -26.19
CA ILE A 717 38.80 6.13 -24.87
C ILE A 717 38.45 4.73 -24.37
N ASP A 718 39.38 4.06 -23.70
CA ASP A 718 39.15 2.76 -23.06
C ASP A 718 38.71 2.94 -21.60
N PHE A 719 37.54 2.38 -21.27
CA PHE A 719 36.95 2.43 -19.95
C PHE A 719 36.95 1.04 -19.31
N GLY A 720 37.44 0.93 -18.07
CA GLY A 720 37.38 -0.32 -17.31
C GLY A 720 35.95 -0.74 -17.00
N ARG A 721 35.63 -2.02 -17.20
CA ARG A 721 34.29 -2.57 -16.96
C ARG A 721 34.01 -2.75 -15.45
N ILE A 722 32.78 -2.51 -15.04
CA ILE A 722 32.29 -2.73 -13.67
C ILE A 722 31.44 -4.01 -13.59
N VAL A 723 31.32 -4.58 -12.39
CA VAL A 723 30.52 -5.80 -12.18
C VAL A 723 29.12 -5.47 -11.68
N ARG A 724 28.12 -6.06 -12.35
CA ARG A 724 26.71 -6.06 -11.97
C ARG A 724 26.10 -7.43 -12.27
N SER A 725 26.07 -8.30 -11.26
CA SER A 725 25.44 -9.61 -11.36
C SER A 725 23.91 -9.52 -11.34
N GLN A 726 23.23 -10.50 -11.93
CA GLN A 726 21.77 -10.55 -11.99
C GLN A 726 21.18 -11.44 -10.88
N LEU A 727 19.89 -11.31 -10.58
CA LEU A 727 19.22 -12.17 -9.59
C LEU A 727 19.13 -13.65 -10.02
N LYS A 728 19.22 -14.57 -9.05
CA LYS A 728 18.98 -16.01 -9.24
C LYS A 728 17.48 -16.26 -9.31
N ASN A 729 17.05 -16.82 -10.44
CA ASN A 729 15.67 -17.06 -10.88
C ASN A 729 14.94 -15.83 -11.40
N ASP A 730 14.46 -15.95 -12.65
CA ASP A 730 13.16 -15.34 -13.01
C ASP A 730 12.52 -15.91 -14.29
N GLY A 731 12.94 -17.07 -14.85
CA GLY A 731 12.26 -17.65 -16.04
C GLY A 731 12.15 -16.74 -17.28
N ASP A 732 12.75 -15.55 -17.22
CA ASP A 732 12.54 -14.41 -18.11
C ASP A 732 13.68 -14.30 -19.12
N GLU A 733 13.39 -13.74 -20.30
CA GLU A 733 14.42 -13.40 -21.30
C GLU A 733 15.26 -12.16 -20.93
N ARG A 734 14.95 -11.51 -19.80
CA ARG A 734 15.62 -10.28 -19.31
C ARG A 734 16.56 -10.55 -18.13
N ALA A 735 17.66 -9.81 -18.07
CA ALA A 735 18.56 -9.76 -16.92
C ALA A 735 18.20 -8.57 -16.02
N ASP A 736 17.99 -8.86 -14.72
CA ASP A 736 17.69 -7.85 -13.70
C ASP A 736 18.87 -7.67 -12.73
N ILE A 737 19.49 -6.48 -12.75
CA ILE A 737 20.61 -6.13 -11.87
C ILE A 737 20.20 -5.45 -10.54
N LYS A 738 18.90 -5.18 -10.37
CA LYS A 738 18.26 -4.49 -9.23
C LYS A 738 18.58 -3.01 -9.08
N THR A 739 19.86 -2.68 -8.96
CA THR A 739 20.34 -1.31 -8.73
C THR A 739 21.64 -1.08 -9.47
N LEU A 740 21.66 -0.04 -10.29
CA LEU A 740 22.84 0.31 -11.06
C LEU A 740 23.72 1.31 -10.31
N MET A 741 23.08 2.33 -9.75
CA MET A 741 23.70 3.51 -9.19
C MET A 741 23.67 3.50 -7.66
N SER A 742 24.84 3.74 -7.05
CA SER A 742 24.97 3.95 -5.59
C SER A 742 24.66 5.41 -5.22
N LYS A 743 24.27 5.67 -3.95
CA LYS A 743 23.87 7.01 -3.49
C LYS A 743 24.94 8.09 -3.71
N ASP A 744 26.23 7.74 -3.61
CA ASP A 744 27.35 8.67 -3.79
C ASP A 744 27.56 9.10 -5.25
N HIS A 745 27.09 8.32 -6.22
CA HIS A 745 27.23 8.65 -7.63
C HIS A 745 26.44 9.92 -8.01
N ARG A 746 25.41 10.30 -7.22
CA ARG A 746 24.57 11.47 -7.52
C ARG A 746 25.27 12.82 -7.38
N VAL A 747 26.39 12.82 -6.66
CA VAL A 747 27.21 14.00 -6.37
C VAL A 747 28.63 13.88 -6.92
N VAL A 748 28.89 12.87 -7.77
CA VAL A 748 30.24 12.55 -8.27
C VAL A 748 30.90 13.71 -9.04
N ASP A 749 30.10 14.63 -9.57
CA ASP A 749 30.54 15.79 -10.32
C ASP A 749 30.98 16.98 -9.44
N PHE A 750 30.70 16.98 -8.14
CA PHE A 750 31.08 18.09 -7.24
C PHE A 750 31.51 17.70 -5.81
N MET A 751 31.31 16.45 -5.37
CA MET A 751 31.66 15.97 -4.02
C MET A 751 32.50 14.70 -4.08
N ALA A 752 33.51 14.61 -3.21
CA ALA A 752 34.38 13.44 -3.13
C ALA A 752 33.62 12.20 -2.61
N PRO A 753 33.84 10.98 -3.17
CA PRO A 753 33.12 9.77 -2.74
C PRO A 753 33.25 9.46 -1.25
N ALA A 754 34.41 9.72 -0.65
CA ALA A 754 34.66 9.48 0.78
C ALA A 754 33.81 10.37 1.70
N GLU A 755 33.43 11.56 1.24
CA GLU A 755 32.50 12.45 1.95
C GLU A 755 31.06 12.02 1.69
N ALA A 756 30.71 11.78 0.42
CA ALA A 756 29.36 11.45 0.01
C ALA A 756 28.81 10.19 0.71
N ARG A 757 29.66 9.15 0.87
CA ARG A 757 29.27 7.89 1.52
C ARG A 757 28.85 8.04 2.98
N LYS A 758 29.30 9.10 3.67
CA LYS A 758 28.97 9.38 5.07
C LYS A 758 27.63 10.09 5.25
N ARG A 759 27.01 10.55 4.17
CA ARG A 759 25.75 11.32 4.19
C ARG A 759 24.57 10.42 3.79
N GLY A 760 23.37 10.79 4.27
CA GLY A 760 22.12 10.19 3.83
C GLY A 760 21.80 10.61 2.39
N GLU A 761 21.00 9.81 1.68
CA GLU A 761 20.64 10.10 0.29
C GLU A 761 19.91 11.45 0.15
N ASN A 762 18.97 11.75 1.05
CA ASN A 762 18.24 13.03 1.07
C ASN A 762 19.17 14.23 1.28
N THR A 763 20.15 14.11 2.19
CA THR A 763 21.15 15.17 2.40
C THR A 763 21.98 15.42 1.15
N LEU A 764 22.34 14.37 0.41
CA LEU A 764 23.08 14.51 -0.85
C LEU A 764 22.25 15.18 -1.95
N MET A 765 20.93 14.99 -1.96
CA MET A 765 20.01 15.70 -2.84
C MET A 765 20.04 17.21 -2.53
N ASP A 766 19.84 17.55 -1.26
CA ASP A 766 19.86 18.93 -0.77
C ASP A 766 21.19 19.62 -1.06
N ASP A 767 22.31 18.92 -0.87
CA ASP A 767 23.64 19.43 -1.14
C ASP A 767 23.79 19.81 -2.62
N ARG A 768 23.28 18.97 -3.53
CA ARG A 768 23.29 19.26 -4.98
C ARG A 768 22.42 20.47 -5.32
N ASP A 769 21.24 20.58 -4.73
CA ASP A 769 20.30 21.67 -4.99
C ASP A 769 20.78 23.02 -4.42
N LYS A 770 21.60 22.98 -3.37
CA LYS A 770 22.23 24.17 -2.77
C LYS A 770 23.54 24.58 -3.48
N ASP A 771 24.22 23.66 -4.14
CA ASP A 771 25.51 23.92 -4.79
C ASP A 771 25.37 24.83 -6.02
N SER A 772 26.07 25.96 -6.02
CA SER A 772 25.94 27.00 -7.04
C SER A 772 26.38 26.57 -8.45
N LYS A 773 27.22 25.54 -8.56
CA LYS A 773 27.76 25.04 -9.83
C LYS A 773 26.83 24.01 -10.47
N VAL A 774 26.23 23.12 -9.68
CA VAL A 774 25.47 21.97 -10.20
C VAL A 774 23.96 22.07 -10.03
N ARG A 775 23.42 23.00 -9.23
CA ARG A 775 21.97 23.18 -8.99
C ARG A 775 21.10 23.47 -10.22
N ARG A 776 21.70 23.67 -11.39
CA ARG A 776 21.01 23.88 -12.69
C ARG A 776 21.47 22.91 -13.77
N MET A 777 22.38 22.00 -13.44
CA MET A 777 22.95 21.05 -14.37
C MET A 777 22.37 19.66 -14.16
N GLY A 778 22.03 19.00 -15.27
CA GLY A 778 21.76 17.57 -15.25
C GLY A 778 23.06 16.78 -15.08
N LEU A 779 22.97 15.56 -14.58
CA LEU A 779 24.09 14.62 -14.57
C LEU A 779 23.64 13.31 -15.25
N LEU A 780 24.37 12.92 -16.29
CA LEU A 780 24.23 11.63 -16.96
C LEU A 780 25.39 10.73 -16.53
N LEU A 781 25.05 9.56 -16.01
CA LEU A 781 25.97 8.51 -15.59
C LEU A 781 25.89 7.37 -16.60
N VAL A 782 27.02 6.95 -17.15
CA VAL A 782 27.13 5.80 -18.07
C VAL A 782 27.97 4.72 -17.41
N TYR A 783 27.48 3.48 -17.42
CA TYR A 783 28.08 2.33 -16.75
C TYR A 783 28.48 1.26 -17.76
N PRO A 784 29.79 1.13 -18.04
CA PRO A 784 30.35 -0.03 -18.72
C PRO A 784 30.26 -1.29 -17.86
N ILE A 785 29.33 -2.19 -18.14
CA ILE A 785 29.13 -3.41 -17.34
C ILE A 785 29.81 -4.60 -18.04
N ASP A 786 30.55 -5.37 -17.25
CA ASP A 786 31.21 -6.60 -17.69
C ASP A 786 30.18 -7.67 -18.09
N PRO A 787 30.24 -8.26 -19.30
CA PRO A 787 29.29 -9.28 -19.74
C PRO A 787 29.24 -10.51 -18.83
N VAL A 788 30.37 -10.87 -18.20
CA VAL A 788 30.43 -12.02 -17.30
C VAL A 788 29.80 -11.65 -15.95
N SER A 789 30.30 -10.60 -15.29
CA SER A 789 29.77 -10.05 -14.03
C SER A 789 29.38 -11.12 -13.01
N GLU A 790 30.36 -11.89 -12.53
CA GLU A 790 30.15 -12.88 -11.45
C GLU A 790 29.71 -12.19 -10.15
N PRO A 791 28.78 -12.80 -9.38
CA PRO A 791 28.38 -12.27 -8.09
C PRO A 791 29.52 -12.39 -7.06
N GLU A 792 29.57 -11.44 -6.13
CA GLU A 792 30.43 -11.56 -4.95
C GLU A 792 29.97 -12.74 -4.08
N ALA A 793 30.91 -13.37 -3.36
CA ALA A 793 30.63 -14.57 -2.56
C ALA A 793 29.46 -14.40 -1.57
N VAL A 794 29.33 -13.21 -0.98
CA VAL A 794 28.25 -12.84 -0.04
C VAL A 794 26.87 -12.83 -0.71
N ASN A 795 26.82 -12.58 -2.02
CA ASN A 795 25.58 -12.48 -2.80
C ASN A 795 25.33 -13.74 -3.65
N SER A 796 26.09 -14.81 -3.45
CA SER A 796 26.05 -16.00 -4.30
C SER A 796 24.76 -16.81 -4.12
N GLU A 797 24.03 -16.66 -3.01
CA GLU A 797 22.75 -17.35 -2.81
C GLU A 797 21.59 -16.70 -3.59
N SER A 798 21.55 -15.36 -3.67
CA SER A 798 20.49 -14.61 -4.35
C SER A 798 20.84 -14.12 -5.77
N ARG A 799 22.11 -14.22 -6.20
CA ARG A 799 22.55 -13.72 -7.52
C ARG A 799 23.34 -14.74 -8.34
N LYS A 800 23.29 -14.60 -9.66
CA LYS A 800 24.05 -15.36 -10.68
C LYS A 800 24.80 -14.41 -11.61
N ALA A 801 25.77 -14.93 -12.36
CA ALA A 801 26.50 -14.18 -13.38
C ALA A 801 25.54 -13.49 -14.36
N LEU A 802 25.90 -12.30 -14.85
CA LEU A 802 25.08 -11.58 -15.85
C LEU A 802 24.98 -12.37 -17.16
N ASP A 803 26.07 -13.04 -17.54
CA ASP A 803 26.14 -13.94 -18.70
C ASP A 803 25.57 -13.32 -19.98
N ALA A 804 25.95 -12.05 -20.23
CA ALA A 804 25.56 -11.32 -21.42
C ALA A 804 26.44 -11.68 -22.62
N VAL A 805 25.87 -11.62 -23.82
CA VAL A 805 26.56 -11.96 -25.07
C VAL A 805 27.52 -10.88 -25.57
N ASP A 806 27.45 -9.66 -25.01
CA ASP A 806 28.36 -8.54 -25.30
C ASP A 806 28.37 -7.54 -24.11
N ASP A 807 29.24 -6.53 -24.19
CA ASP A 807 29.31 -5.40 -23.27
C ASP A 807 27.94 -4.75 -23.04
N VAL A 808 27.58 -4.57 -21.77
CA VAL A 808 26.29 -3.99 -21.39
C VAL A 808 26.50 -2.53 -20.98
N ILE A 809 25.72 -1.61 -21.56
CA ILE A 809 25.76 -0.19 -21.18
C ILE A 809 24.53 0.15 -20.33
N GLY A 810 24.76 0.40 -19.04
CA GLY A 810 23.75 0.96 -18.13
C GLY A 810 23.80 2.49 -18.10
N ILE A 811 22.68 3.15 -17.80
CA ILE A 811 22.62 4.60 -17.62
C ILE A 811 21.88 5.00 -16.35
N ALA A 812 22.24 6.14 -15.79
CA ALA A 812 21.44 6.83 -14.80
C ALA A 812 21.43 8.35 -15.03
N LEU A 813 20.31 9.00 -14.72
CA LEU A 813 20.09 10.44 -14.86
C LEU A 813 19.78 11.02 -13.48
N VAL A 814 20.40 12.16 -13.17
CA VAL A 814 20.14 12.95 -11.98
C VAL A 814 19.75 14.35 -12.43
N PHE A 815 18.53 14.76 -12.09
CA PHE A 815 18.01 16.09 -12.43
C PHE A 815 18.10 17.02 -11.21
N PRO A 816 18.45 18.30 -11.41
CA PRO A 816 18.49 19.28 -10.33
C PRO A 816 17.09 19.77 -9.94
N GLY A 817 16.97 20.31 -8.72
CA GLY A 817 15.81 21.00 -8.18
C GLY A 817 14.77 20.10 -7.52
N SER A 818 13.89 20.68 -6.69
CA SER A 818 12.77 19.93 -6.11
C SER A 818 11.67 19.66 -7.14
N ALA A 819 10.99 18.52 -7.04
CA ALA A 819 9.90 18.16 -7.97
C ALA A 819 8.67 19.10 -7.90
N VAL A 820 8.73 20.16 -7.08
CA VAL A 820 7.62 21.06 -6.72
C VAL A 820 7.45 22.22 -7.72
N GLN A 821 8.39 22.48 -8.63
CA GLN A 821 8.20 23.57 -9.60
C GLN A 821 7.31 23.17 -10.78
N THR A 822 6.68 24.19 -11.38
CA THR A 822 5.67 24.20 -12.46
C THR A 822 6.10 23.57 -13.80
N SER A 823 6.97 22.57 -13.77
CA SER A 823 7.73 21.95 -14.86
C SER A 823 7.15 20.63 -15.38
N GLN A 824 5.89 20.34 -15.07
CA GLN A 824 5.17 19.15 -15.57
C GLN A 824 5.09 19.13 -17.09
N VAL A 825 5.36 18.00 -17.75
CA VAL A 825 5.15 17.90 -19.21
C VAL A 825 4.26 16.74 -19.55
N SER A 826 3.35 16.96 -20.51
CA SER A 826 2.30 16.03 -20.91
C SER A 826 2.57 15.35 -22.25
N GLN A 827 2.18 14.09 -22.39
CA GLN A 827 1.99 13.38 -23.66
C GLN A 827 0.59 12.78 -23.75
N THR A 828 0.13 12.49 -24.96
CA THR A 828 -1.08 11.69 -25.17
C THR A 828 -0.64 10.24 -25.33
N TYR A 829 -1.18 9.35 -24.49
CA TYR A 829 -1.03 7.88 -24.48
C TYR A 829 0.22 7.26 -23.85
N VAL A 830 -0.03 6.44 -22.82
CA VAL A 830 0.64 5.16 -22.53
C VAL A 830 -0.47 4.23 -22.06
N SER A 831 -0.87 3.26 -22.87
CA SER A 831 -1.68 2.13 -22.43
C SER A 831 -0.72 0.98 -22.18
N VAL A 832 -0.80 0.32 -21.03
CA VAL A 832 -0.20 -1.01 -20.90
C VAL A 832 -0.94 -1.90 -21.90
N ASP A 833 -0.18 -2.60 -22.74
CA ASP A 833 -0.74 -3.57 -23.67
C ASP A 833 -1.22 -4.77 -22.87
N LEU A 834 -2.53 -4.79 -22.60
CA LEU A 834 -3.22 -5.86 -21.88
C LEU A 834 -3.94 -6.81 -22.85
N SER A 835 -3.57 -6.79 -24.14
CA SER A 835 -4.25 -7.58 -25.16
C SER A 835 -4.04 -9.10 -25.02
N GLU A 836 -2.96 -9.52 -24.36
CA GLU A 836 -2.65 -10.93 -24.09
C GLU A 836 -3.22 -11.45 -22.76
N ALA A 837 -3.64 -10.57 -21.85
CA ALA A 837 -4.22 -10.96 -20.57
C ALA A 837 -5.75 -11.02 -20.67
N ASP A 838 -6.34 -12.20 -20.41
CA ASP A 838 -7.79 -12.38 -20.33
C ASP A 838 -8.30 -11.74 -19.01
N ILE A 839 -8.50 -10.41 -19.04
CA ILE A 839 -8.89 -9.58 -17.91
C ILE A 839 -10.41 -9.50 -17.81
N GLU A 840 -10.97 -9.99 -16.71
CA GLU A 840 -12.38 -9.76 -16.36
C GLU A 840 -12.54 -8.33 -15.81
N THR A 841 -13.52 -7.56 -16.30
CA THR A 841 -13.62 -6.10 -16.06
C THR A 841 -14.44 -5.72 -14.83
N ASN A 842 -14.17 -4.54 -14.26
CA ASN A 842 -14.91 -3.99 -13.11
C ASN A 842 -16.41 -3.74 -13.39
N ASP A 843 -16.83 -3.55 -14.65
CA ASP A 843 -18.25 -3.35 -14.98
C ASP A 843 -19.03 -4.68 -14.88
N ASP A 844 -18.41 -5.80 -15.24
CA ASP A 844 -18.96 -7.14 -15.03
C ASP A 844 -19.07 -7.43 -13.52
N GLU A 845 -18.06 -7.03 -12.72
CA GLU A 845 -18.11 -7.12 -11.26
C GLU A 845 -19.28 -6.32 -10.68
N LEU A 846 -19.44 -5.06 -11.09
CA LEU A 846 -20.48 -4.18 -10.55
C LEU A 846 -21.89 -4.66 -10.94
N ASN A 847 -22.06 -5.17 -12.16
CA ASN A 847 -23.35 -5.68 -12.64
C ASN A 847 -23.77 -6.97 -11.93
N GLU A 848 -22.84 -7.91 -11.72
CA GLU A 848 -23.10 -9.14 -10.97
C GLU A 848 -23.40 -8.83 -9.49
N LEU A 849 -22.68 -7.86 -8.91
CA LEU A 849 -22.88 -7.41 -7.52
C LEU A 849 -24.20 -6.68 -7.27
N VAL A 850 -24.78 -6.05 -8.29
CA VAL A 850 -26.06 -5.33 -8.20
C VAL A 850 -27.23 -6.22 -8.68
N GLY A 851 -26.95 -7.43 -9.20
CA GLY A 851 -27.96 -8.35 -9.72
C GLY A 851 -28.64 -7.85 -10.99
N LEU A 852 -27.94 -7.04 -11.79
CA LEU A 852 -28.43 -6.56 -13.07
C LEU A 852 -27.99 -7.56 -14.14
N GLU A 853 -28.94 -8.29 -14.73
CA GLU A 853 -28.66 -9.12 -15.90
C GLU A 853 -28.11 -8.22 -17.02
N SER A 854 -26.95 -8.59 -17.56
CA SER A 854 -26.40 -8.02 -18.78
C SER A 854 -27.37 -8.32 -19.92
N SER A 855 -28.09 -7.28 -20.36
CA SER A 855 -28.97 -7.31 -21.53
C SER A 855 -28.21 -7.46 -22.84
#